data_AF-A0A7K1FJ71-F1
#
_entry.id   AF-A0A7K1FJ71-F1
#
_cell.length_a   1.000
_cell.length_b   1.000
_cell.length_c   1.000
_cell.angle_alpha   90.00
_cell.angle_beta   90.00
_cell.angle_gamma   90.00
#
_symmetry.space_group_name_H-M   'P 1'
#
loop_
_entity.id
_entity.type
_entity.pdbx_description
1 polymer ?
#
loop_
_entity_poly.entity_id
_entity_poly.type
_entity_poly.pdbx_seq_one_letter_code
_entity_poly.pdbx_strand_id
1 'polypeptide(L)'
;MVRQRGGHGRTFRPDGPGCTSSGSSPLVRGLRNGHRTGSRHTGNDVPDCYLHLVPSQPSDDSTDDIATAHSDRTAGQGDPQTAGTTGPGPAELPTAELPVTPVQPGGTADSAGTVENAGTGGTAEDTGTPAPSPDRPADGAGEQPPMPLPTPLPRLTPPAPLPGPDLQKSDRQVSEQPTAQLPVVPAGVDGPGTAAGRTDDRSATQVLPAVSGSSAPGANPDPAATTVLSPALPTTVAASPADTAPTTEMRLGHREFMAGTAAGAPAPVKERKAVTGRLFAWAATFLMAALSLAFLVNTPPFYAADEAYQFDRVMAAEHGDILVTPGEFRISVGGASIQPVLLSGLVNLGRTNMADYTPMIRSERPSYNEAGGNDRKADAPTNYMSQHPPLYYALMGAVTYLIPGADDQPADLVLFILRGFNILLLLPLPFLFHLAARRFVGPGAAANAAAFLPLLVPGLLRGAATLNNDNLAILVGAAAAYCCVRIMLGDRSVKIAVWVSLLCVAASLTKGTVVFAMLIVPIAYIVQLIRLRRWPPAKTLVTLVIGAVLTGAWWITNYIRFGVVQPEGASAEQALAFGPPRPDGVPMDMDRFWTKVFEVMTARFWGSLGVLEPPAPPLWGTITLCAIVVVSAILVTALLAQRRLLLFAFYLQFVLLAASIVYESYSRYRTSLGIAGLQGRYYYPLLFAVVFPVAVAIAWLLRGGARWTPVVTAVLGTAVSIWFLLIMAFWLWIPFEDAVTPGTISAGVRRLIAFGPLPGVLTAGLLVLIAVLLVLGLFLTIRGAIRSAPTRFSTEYRAELDRAAAEKDAQRTDETPDGPGPAGAPAQVPAAL
;
A
#
# COMPACT_ATOMS: atom_id res chain seq x y z
N MET A 1 59.88 27.44 11.99
CA MET A 1 59.64 26.96 13.37
C MET A 1 58.86 28.02 14.16
N VAL A 2 57.64 27.66 14.56
CA VAL A 2 56.85 28.09 15.74
C VAL A 2 56.94 29.55 16.24
N ARG A 3 55.83 30.28 15.98
CA ARG A 3 55.03 31.21 16.83
C ARG A 3 55.74 32.34 17.61
N GLN A 4 55.36 33.59 17.27
CA GLN A 4 55.46 34.79 18.11
C GLN A 4 54.07 35.42 18.35
N ARG A 5 53.86 35.84 19.62
CA ARG A 5 53.28 37.09 20.16
C ARG A 5 51.94 37.59 19.58
N GLY A 6 50.94 38.04 20.35
CA GLY A 6 50.87 38.54 21.72
C GLY A 6 50.17 39.92 21.74
N GLY A 7 49.36 40.22 22.76
CA GLY A 7 49.22 41.61 23.24
C GLY A 7 47.81 42.22 23.41
N HIS A 8 47.47 42.46 24.69
CA HIS A 8 46.81 43.66 25.29
C HIS A 8 45.29 43.83 25.09
N GLY A 9 44.48 44.33 26.05
CA GLY A 9 44.71 44.81 27.41
C GLY A 9 43.56 45.77 27.85
N ARG A 10 43.12 45.63 29.12
CA ARG A 10 42.64 46.67 30.09
C ARG A 10 41.33 47.46 29.82
N THR A 11 40.26 47.23 30.62
CA THR A 11 39.81 47.89 31.89
C THR A 11 39.18 49.30 31.74
N PHE A 12 37.94 49.52 32.21
CA PHE A 12 37.56 50.22 33.47
C PHE A 12 36.05 50.54 33.52
N ARG A 13 35.49 50.49 34.74
CA ARG A 13 34.13 50.94 35.18
C ARG A 13 34.20 52.44 35.59
N PRO A 14 33.10 53.20 35.74
CA PRO A 14 32.43 53.27 37.07
C PRO A 14 30.92 53.67 37.10
N ASP A 15 30.26 53.24 38.18
CA ASP A 15 29.28 53.84 39.12
C ASP A 15 28.08 54.75 38.71
N GLY A 16 26.96 54.55 39.45
CA GLY A 16 25.59 55.14 39.31
C GLY A 16 25.41 56.60 39.78
N PRO A 17 24.28 57.05 40.40
CA PRO A 17 23.19 56.32 41.10
C PRO A 17 21.72 56.84 40.92
N GLY A 18 20.73 56.10 41.47
CA GLY A 18 19.69 56.64 42.39
C GLY A 18 18.27 57.07 41.92
N CYS A 19 17.26 56.65 42.72
CA CYS A 19 15.94 57.28 43.02
C CYS A 19 14.64 56.89 42.28
N THR A 20 13.93 55.90 42.86
CA THR A 20 12.59 55.90 43.50
C THR A 20 11.31 56.52 42.89
N SER A 21 10.22 55.77 43.11
CA SER A 21 8.79 56.14 43.27
C SER A 21 8.01 56.35 41.96
N SER A 22 6.72 56.08 41.81
CA SER A 22 5.64 55.38 42.54
C SER A 22 4.38 55.61 41.70
N GLY A 23 3.38 54.73 41.76
CA GLY A 23 1.99 55.16 41.60
C GLY A 23 1.19 54.62 40.42
N SER A 24 0.18 53.81 40.78
CA SER A 24 -1.22 53.87 40.34
C SER A 24 -1.61 53.53 38.89
N SER A 25 -2.37 52.42 38.80
CA SER A 25 -3.38 52.08 37.77
C SER A 25 -4.53 53.13 37.70
N PRO A 26 -5.67 52.92 37.00
CA PRO A 26 -6.06 51.97 35.94
C PRO A 26 -6.89 52.63 34.79
N LEU A 27 -7.43 51.77 33.90
CA LEU A 27 -8.81 51.84 33.36
C LEU A 27 -9.12 52.58 32.01
N VAL A 28 -9.96 51.88 31.23
CA VAL A 28 -10.98 52.33 30.24
C VAL A 28 -10.63 52.33 28.74
N ARG A 29 -11.09 51.26 28.07
CA ARG A 29 -12.15 51.22 27.03
C ARG A 29 -12.12 52.30 25.93
N GLY A 30 -12.08 51.88 24.67
CA GLY A 30 -12.50 52.74 23.56
C GLY A 30 -12.20 52.21 22.17
N LEU A 31 -13.16 51.49 21.58
CA LEU A 31 -13.29 51.24 20.15
C LEU A 31 -13.20 52.53 19.32
N ARG A 32 -12.50 52.52 18.18
CA ARG A 32 -13.01 53.10 16.92
C ARG A 32 -12.18 52.72 15.70
N ASN A 33 -12.92 52.32 14.66
CA ASN A 33 -12.51 52.12 13.27
C ASN A 33 -11.89 53.38 12.66
N GLY A 34 -11.00 53.19 11.68
CA GLY A 34 -10.57 54.26 10.78
C GLY A 34 -9.60 53.77 9.71
N HIS A 35 -10.14 53.43 8.53
CA HIS A 35 -9.40 53.36 7.28
C HIS A 35 -8.66 54.68 6.97
N ARG A 36 -7.40 54.60 6.53
CA ARG A 36 -6.91 55.17 5.25
C ARG A 36 -5.38 55.06 5.11
N THR A 37 -4.98 54.38 4.04
CA THR A 37 -3.98 54.76 3.02
C THR A 37 -2.88 55.77 3.38
N GLY A 38 -1.62 55.39 3.13
CA GLY A 38 -0.53 56.36 2.98
C GLY A 38 0.87 55.74 3.03
N SER A 39 1.50 55.66 1.87
CA SER A 39 2.86 55.18 1.55
C SER A 39 4.01 55.73 2.41
N ARG A 40 5.08 54.93 2.59
CA ARG A 40 6.49 55.36 2.38
C ARG A 40 7.44 54.18 2.27
N HIS A 41 8.32 54.26 1.26
CA HIS A 41 9.44 53.38 0.93
C HIS A 41 10.54 53.35 1.99
N THR A 42 11.21 52.20 2.11
CA THR A 42 12.67 51.93 2.07
C THR A 42 12.80 50.40 2.21
N GLY A 43 13.29 49.62 1.24
CA GLY A 43 14.64 49.61 0.70
C GLY A 43 15.44 48.49 1.38
N ASN A 44 15.73 47.39 0.68
CA ASN A 44 16.95 46.56 0.76
C ASN A 44 16.81 45.23 -0.02
N ASP A 45 17.42 45.23 -1.20
CA ASP A 45 18.32 44.25 -1.82
C ASP A 45 18.34 42.79 -1.31
N VAL A 46 17.95 41.86 -2.20
CA VAL A 46 18.51 40.50 -2.40
C VAL A 46 18.26 40.07 -3.87
N PRO A 47 19.19 39.36 -4.57
CA PRO A 47 19.29 39.39 -6.03
C PRO A 47 18.49 38.32 -6.80
N ASP A 48 18.35 38.61 -8.09
CA ASP A 48 17.76 37.85 -9.20
C ASP A 48 18.37 36.47 -9.48
N CYS A 49 17.52 35.58 -10.05
CA CYS A 49 17.75 34.49 -11.03
C CYS A 49 16.69 33.38 -10.77
N TYR A 50 15.81 32.88 -11.65
CA TYR A 50 15.57 32.90 -13.11
C TYR A 50 14.05 32.74 -13.34
N LEU A 51 13.48 33.43 -14.33
CA LEU A 51 12.07 33.34 -14.75
C LEU A 51 12.02 32.99 -16.24
N HIS A 52 11.31 31.91 -16.63
CA HIS A 52 11.06 31.57 -18.03
C HIS A 52 9.81 32.30 -18.55
N LEU A 53 10.00 33.02 -19.65
CA LEU A 53 9.02 33.79 -20.40
C LEU A 53 8.12 32.90 -21.26
N VAL A 54 6.82 33.20 -21.24
CA VAL A 54 5.81 32.78 -22.22
C VAL A 54 5.59 33.96 -23.19
N PRO A 55 5.62 33.79 -24.52
CA PRO A 55 5.33 34.88 -25.43
C PRO A 55 3.83 35.01 -25.68
N SER A 56 3.30 36.21 -25.36
CA SER A 56 2.00 36.74 -25.78
C SER A 56 2.08 37.28 -27.21
N GLN A 57 1.11 36.94 -28.06
CA GLN A 57 0.87 37.58 -29.36
C GLN A 57 -0.11 38.77 -29.22
N PRO A 58 0.03 39.83 -30.03
CA PRO A 58 -0.70 41.07 -29.87
C PRO A 58 -2.02 41.11 -30.68
N SER A 59 -2.96 41.86 -30.14
CA SER A 59 -4.19 42.33 -30.78
C SER A 59 -3.92 43.60 -31.60
N ASP A 60 -4.37 43.62 -32.85
CA ASP A 60 -4.54 44.86 -33.62
C ASP A 60 -6.03 45.07 -33.92
N ASP A 61 -6.46 46.29 -33.64
CA ASP A 61 -7.80 46.86 -33.85
C ASP A 61 -7.71 47.84 -35.03
N SER A 62 -8.63 47.78 -35.99
CA SER A 62 -9.07 48.96 -36.77
C SER A 62 -10.40 48.71 -37.48
N THR A 63 -11.45 49.40 -36.99
CA THR A 63 -12.48 50.20 -37.69
C THR A 63 -12.44 50.18 -39.24
N ASP A 64 -13.51 50.06 -40.02
CA ASP A 64 -14.80 50.77 -40.03
C ASP A 64 -15.78 50.21 -41.11
N ASP A 65 -17.06 50.58 -40.99
CA ASP A 65 -18.08 50.84 -42.03
C ASP A 65 -18.98 49.75 -42.70
N ILE A 66 -20.25 49.82 -42.29
CA ILE A 66 -21.48 50.12 -43.10
C ILE A 66 -22.16 49.05 -43.99
N ALA A 67 -23.47 48.89 -43.70
CA ALA A 67 -24.62 48.66 -44.60
C ALA A 67 -25.03 47.24 -45.10
N THR A 68 -26.17 46.80 -44.53
CA THR A 68 -27.46 46.44 -45.18
C THR A 68 -27.56 45.47 -46.38
N ALA A 69 -28.45 44.50 -46.18
CA ALA A 69 -29.62 44.14 -47.02
C ALA A 69 -29.62 42.84 -47.86
N HIS A 70 -30.65 42.04 -47.57
CA HIS A 70 -31.54 41.24 -48.45
C HIS A 70 -31.04 40.52 -49.70
N SER A 71 -31.29 39.20 -49.77
CA SER A 71 -32.36 38.53 -50.57
C SER A 71 -31.93 37.07 -50.84
N ASP A 72 -32.68 36.03 -50.46
CA ASP A 72 -33.94 35.50 -51.02
C ASP A 72 -33.72 34.55 -52.24
N ARG A 73 -34.28 33.33 -52.13
CA ARG A 73 -34.64 32.34 -53.20
C ARG A 73 -33.50 31.63 -53.96
N THR A 74 -33.55 30.39 -54.44
CA THR A 74 -34.56 29.30 -54.67
C THR A 74 -33.76 28.06 -55.12
N ALA A 75 -34.01 26.83 -54.63
CA ALA A 75 -34.80 25.74 -55.24
C ALA A 75 -34.39 25.21 -56.64
N GLY A 76 -34.26 23.87 -56.75
CA GLY A 76 -34.19 23.04 -57.99
C GLY A 76 -33.18 21.88 -57.80
N GLN A 77 -33.52 20.63 -57.51
CA GLN A 77 -34.36 19.60 -58.16
C GLN A 77 -33.81 19.12 -59.53
N GLY A 78 -33.39 17.85 -59.61
CA GLY A 78 -33.08 17.14 -60.86
C GLY A 78 -32.17 15.89 -60.73
N ASP A 79 -32.78 14.73 -60.53
CA ASP A 79 -32.26 13.36 -60.85
C ASP A 79 -32.23 13.13 -62.40
N PRO A 80 -31.92 11.93 -62.94
CA PRO A 80 -30.77 11.03 -62.78
C PRO A 80 -30.20 10.60 -64.17
N GLN A 81 -29.08 9.86 -64.27
CA GLN A 81 -28.91 8.87 -65.36
C GLN A 81 -27.71 7.90 -65.23
N THR A 82 -27.96 6.74 -65.80
CA THR A 82 -27.30 5.43 -65.87
C THR A 82 -26.10 5.30 -66.83
N ALA A 83 -25.14 4.42 -66.50
CA ALA A 83 -24.37 3.51 -67.38
C ALA A 83 -23.39 2.71 -66.48
N GLY A 84 -23.12 1.40 -66.57
CA GLY A 84 -23.25 0.41 -67.64
C GLY A 84 -21.86 -0.01 -68.14
N THR A 85 -21.26 -1.09 -67.61
CA THR A 85 -20.17 -1.84 -68.29
C THR A 85 -19.99 -3.27 -67.74
N THR A 86 -19.59 -4.15 -68.65
CA THR A 86 -19.70 -5.62 -68.70
C THR A 86 -18.33 -6.34 -68.68
N GLY A 87 -18.27 -7.53 -68.04
CA GLY A 87 -17.43 -8.72 -68.34
C GLY A 87 -15.91 -8.67 -68.04
N PRO A 88 -15.15 -9.80 -68.06
CA PRO A 88 -15.48 -11.24 -68.26
C PRO A 88 -15.05 -12.13 -67.04
N GLY A 89 -15.51 -13.38 -66.83
CA GLY A 89 -15.17 -14.63 -67.54
C GLY A 89 -14.19 -15.51 -66.71
N PRO A 90 -14.37 -16.85 -66.61
CA PRO A 90 -13.95 -17.65 -65.44
C PRO A 90 -12.62 -18.41 -65.62
N ALA A 91 -12.03 -18.87 -64.50
CA ALA A 91 -10.96 -19.88 -64.48
C ALA A 91 -11.28 -20.97 -63.44
N GLU A 92 -11.09 -22.22 -63.86
CA GLU A 92 -11.46 -23.49 -63.24
C GLU A 92 -10.40 -24.02 -62.23
N LEU A 93 -10.91 -24.67 -61.16
CA LEU A 93 -10.43 -25.88 -60.46
C LEU A 93 -9.05 -25.86 -59.72
N PRO A 94 -8.79 -26.75 -58.71
CA PRO A 94 -9.53 -27.97 -58.36
C PRO A 94 -9.93 -28.18 -56.88
N THR A 95 -10.91 -29.08 -56.78
CA THR A 95 -11.43 -29.88 -55.68
C THR A 95 -10.40 -30.69 -54.88
N ALA A 96 -10.62 -30.81 -53.57
CA ALA A 96 -10.12 -31.91 -52.74
C ALA A 96 -11.26 -32.43 -51.82
N GLU A 97 -11.87 -33.52 -52.30
CA GLU A 97 -12.48 -34.67 -51.63
C GLU A 97 -11.67 -35.15 -50.39
N LEU A 98 -12.19 -35.54 -49.20
CA LEU A 98 -13.14 -36.59 -48.75
C LEU A 98 -13.13 -36.58 -47.18
N PRO A 99 -13.87 -37.43 -46.41
CA PRO A 99 -15.17 -38.05 -46.64
C PRO A 99 -16.15 -37.87 -45.46
N VAL A 100 -17.44 -38.03 -45.77
CA VAL A 100 -18.52 -38.37 -44.83
C VAL A 100 -18.82 -39.86 -44.96
N THR A 101 -19.12 -40.55 -43.84
CA THR A 101 -20.16 -41.61 -43.61
C THR A 101 -19.72 -42.65 -42.55
N PRO A 102 -20.61 -43.45 -41.95
CA PRO A 102 -22.01 -43.22 -41.58
C PRO A 102 -22.41 -43.77 -40.18
N VAL A 103 -23.68 -43.51 -39.88
CA VAL A 103 -24.58 -43.95 -38.81
C VAL A 103 -24.67 -45.47 -38.58
N GLN A 104 -25.16 -45.86 -37.37
CA GLN A 104 -26.21 -46.87 -37.03
C GLN A 104 -25.81 -48.05 -36.08
N PRO A 105 -26.78 -48.68 -35.36
CA PRO A 105 -26.92 -48.60 -33.89
C PRO A 105 -27.19 -49.97 -33.19
N GLY A 106 -27.59 -49.93 -31.90
CA GLY A 106 -28.17 -51.06 -31.16
C GLY A 106 -27.16 -51.81 -30.28
N GLY A 107 -27.47 -52.37 -29.12
CA GLY A 107 -28.70 -52.56 -28.33
C GLY A 107 -28.26 -52.99 -26.91
N THR A 108 -29.00 -52.63 -25.87
CA THR A 108 -29.95 -53.50 -25.11
C THR A 108 -29.33 -54.38 -24.02
N ALA A 109 -30.10 -54.46 -22.91
CA ALA A 109 -30.11 -55.44 -21.81
C ALA A 109 -29.06 -55.23 -20.70
N ASP A 110 -29.34 -55.43 -19.41
CA ASP A 110 -30.56 -55.72 -18.66
C ASP A 110 -30.22 -55.65 -17.14
N SER A 111 -31.25 -55.80 -16.30
CA SER A 111 -31.28 -56.08 -14.85
C SER A 111 -31.35 -54.85 -13.93
N ALA A 112 -32.48 -54.48 -13.30
CA ALA A 112 -33.51 -55.17 -12.49
C ALA A 112 -33.25 -55.15 -10.96
N GLY A 113 -34.15 -54.45 -10.25
CA GLY A 113 -34.66 -54.73 -8.89
C GLY A 113 -33.88 -54.12 -7.71
N THR A 114 -34.48 -53.64 -6.62
CA THR A 114 -35.84 -53.83 -6.11
C THR A 114 -36.17 -52.73 -5.07
N VAL A 115 -37.47 -52.45 -4.95
CA VAL A 115 -38.19 -51.55 -4.03
C VAL A 115 -38.29 -52.14 -2.63
N GLU A 116 -38.24 -51.32 -1.57
CA GLU A 116 -39.14 -51.48 -0.42
C GLU A 116 -39.39 -50.16 0.34
N ASN A 117 -40.60 -50.08 0.88
CA ASN A 117 -41.41 -48.90 1.24
C ASN A 117 -41.59 -48.76 2.77
N ALA A 118 -42.30 -47.68 3.14
CA ALA A 118 -43.07 -47.40 4.38
C ALA A 118 -42.36 -46.50 5.40
N GLY A 119 -42.96 -45.46 6.00
CA GLY A 119 -44.31 -44.83 6.04
C GLY A 119 -44.16 -43.60 6.98
N THR A 120 -45.10 -42.71 7.32
CA THR A 120 -46.53 -42.49 7.08
C THR A 120 -46.91 -41.19 7.81
N GLY A 121 -47.93 -40.46 7.31
CA GLY A 121 -48.77 -39.50 8.07
C GLY A 121 -48.45 -38.01 7.86
N GLY A 122 -49.36 -37.10 7.53
CA GLY A 122 -50.81 -37.14 7.35
C GLY A 122 -51.44 -35.77 7.68
N THR A 123 -52.57 -35.43 7.02
CA THR A 123 -53.51 -34.27 7.18
C THR A 123 -53.07 -32.92 6.56
N ALA A 124 -53.66 -32.32 5.52
CA ALA A 124 -55.01 -32.21 4.91
C ALA A 124 -55.93 -31.16 5.54
N GLU A 125 -56.21 -30.08 4.79
CA GLU A 125 -57.41 -29.19 4.75
C GLU A 125 -57.10 -28.07 3.72
N ASP A 126 -58.00 -27.49 2.92
CA ASP A 126 -59.31 -27.84 2.38
C ASP A 126 -59.59 -26.84 1.23
N THR A 127 -60.44 -27.30 0.32
CA THR A 127 -61.15 -26.77 -0.86
C THR A 127 -61.37 -25.27 -1.10
N GLY A 128 -61.46 -24.91 -2.40
CA GLY A 128 -62.23 -23.74 -2.85
C GLY A 128 -62.12 -23.32 -4.33
N THR A 129 -62.82 -24.00 -5.23
CA THR A 129 -63.24 -23.46 -6.55
C THR A 129 -64.74 -23.70 -6.71
N PRO A 130 -65.52 -22.81 -7.41
CA PRO A 130 -65.99 -23.22 -8.74
C PRO A 130 -66.31 -22.07 -9.77
N ALA A 131 -65.99 -22.35 -11.05
CA ALA A 131 -66.78 -22.15 -12.32
C ALA A 131 -67.31 -20.76 -12.78
N PRO A 132 -67.78 -20.56 -14.05
CA PRO A 132 -67.49 -21.19 -15.35
C PRO A 132 -67.24 -20.20 -16.54
N SER A 133 -66.77 -20.75 -17.67
CA SER A 133 -66.84 -20.24 -19.08
C SER A 133 -68.29 -19.91 -19.55
N PRO A 134 -68.58 -19.23 -20.70
CA PRO A 134 -67.87 -19.29 -21.99
C PRO A 134 -67.80 -17.99 -22.84
N ASP A 135 -66.92 -17.95 -23.85
CA ASP A 135 -67.29 -17.77 -25.27
C ASP A 135 -66.05 -17.58 -26.17
N ARG A 136 -66.08 -18.29 -27.29
CA ARG A 136 -65.15 -18.25 -28.43
C ARG A 136 -65.88 -17.50 -29.56
N PRO A 137 -65.15 -16.82 -30.48
CA PRO A 137 -64.93 -17.51 -31.75
C PRO A 137 -63.54 -17.28 -32.36
N ALA A 138 -63.30 -18.06 -33.40
CA ALA A 138 -62.06 -18.28 -34.13
C ALA A 138 -61.65 -17.13 -35.06
N ASP A 139 -60.36 -17.06 -35.35
CA ASP A 139 -59.74 -17.04 -36.70
C ASP A 139 -58.45 -16.20 -36.72
N GLY A 140 -57.43 -16.69 -37.43
CA GLY A 140 -56.31 -15.85 -37.87
C GLY A 140 -54.93 -16.49 -37.70
N ALA A 141 -54.49 -17.18 -38.75
CA ALA A 141 -53.11 -17.56 -38.97
C ALA A 141 -52.16 -16.34 -38.95
N GLY A 142 -50.99 -16.51 -38.34
CA GLY A 142 -49.90 -15.54 -38.35
C GLY A 142 -48.58 -16.25 -38.15
N GLU A 143 -47.94 -16.61 -39.26
CA GLU A 143 -46.57 -17.11 -39.33
C GLU A 143 -45.60 -16.13 -38.67
N GLN A 144 -44.78 -16.62 -37.74
CA GLN A 144 -43.62 -15.89 -37.23
C GLN A 144 -42.56 -15.80 -38.34
N PRO A 145 -42.05 -14.61 -38.68
CA PRO A 145 -40.91 -14.49 -39.59
C PRO A 145 -39.63 -15.01 -38.91
N PRO A 146 -38.73 -15.68 -39.65
CA PRO A 146 -37.48 -16.20 -39.11
C PRO A 146 -36.54 -15.06 -38.70
N MET A 147 -35.87 -15.24 -37.56
CA MET A 147 -34.83 -14.35 -37.06
C MET A 147 -33.69 -14.19 -38.09
N PRO A 148 -33.17 -12.97 -38.31
CA PRO A 148 -32.02 -12.77 -39.18
C PRO A 148 -30.74 -13.33 -38.52
N LEU A 149 -30.00 -14.13 -39.30
CA LEU A 149 -28.65 -14.60 -38.97
C LEU A 149 -27.66 -13.41 -38.89
N PRO A 150 -26.65 -13.48 -38.02
CA PRO A 150 -25.73 -12.38 -37.76
C PRO A 150 -24.82 -12.08 -38.96
N THR A 151 -24.70 -10.79 -39.27
CA THR A 151 -23.80 -10.21 -40.27
C THR A 151 -22.33 -10.50 -39.94
N PRO A 152 -21.49 -10.92 -40.89
CA PRO A 152 -20.05 -11.07 -40.65
C PRO A 152 -19.39 -9.71 -40.44
N LEU A 153 -18.52 -9.61 -39.43
CA LEU A 153 -17.67 -8.45 -39.15
C LEU A 153 -16.79 -8.09 -40.37
N PRO A 154 -16.64 -6.80 -40.70
CA PRO A 154 -15.74 -6.38 -41.76
C PRO A 154 -14.27 -6.63 -41.38
N ARG A 155 -13.50 -7.23 -42.29
CA ARG A 155 -12.04 -7.37 -42.17
C ARG A 155 -11.40 -5.98 -42.15
N LEU A 156 -10.73 -5.64 -41.06
CA LEU A 156 -9.85 -4.48 -40.94
C LEU A 156 -8.66 -4.63 -41.89
N THR A 157 -8.55 -3.71 -42.84
CA THR A 157 -7.34 -3.50 -43.65
C THR A 157 -6.29 -2.78 -42.80
N PRO A 158 -4.99 -3.12 -42.87
CA PRO A 158 -3.97 -2.38 -42.15
C PRO A 158 -3.86 -0.94 -42.68
N PRO A 159 -3.60 0.06 -41.82
CA PRO A 159 -3.48 1.44 -42.25
C PRO A 159 -2.24 1.64 -43.12
N ALA A 160 -2.39 2.47 -44.15
CA ALA A 160 -1.29 2.91 -45.02
C ALA A 160 -0.20 3.65 -44.21
N PRO A 161 1.08 3.55 -44.61
CA PRO A 161 2.16 4.25 -43.93
C PRO A 161 2.01 5.76 -44.09
N LEU A 162 2.15 6.49 -42.97
CA LEU A 162 2.13 7.95 -42.94
C LEU A 162 3.34 8.52 -43.71
N PRO A 163 3.16 9.63 -44.47
CA PRO A 163 4.28 10.32 -45.11
C PRO A 163 5.13 11.02 -44.04
N GLY A 164 6.44 10.83 -44.13
CA GLY A 164 7.41 11.50 -43.24
C GLY A 164 7.45 13.01 -43.49
N PRO A 165 7.77 13.83 -42.46
CA PRO A 165 7.81 15.27 -42.62
C PRO A 165 9.05 15.71 -43.42
N ASP A 166 8.80 16.39 -44.53
CA ASP A 166 9.74 17.20 -45.28
C ASP A 166 10.32 18.30 -44.39
N LEU A 167 11.60 18.18 -44.03
CA LEU A 167 12.38 19.27 -43.45
C LEU A 167 12.91 20.16 -44.59
N GLN A 168 12.14 21.21 -44.88
CA GLN A 168 12.62 22.34 -45.67
C GLN A 168 13.63 23.18 -44.88
N LYS A 169 14.72 23.47 -45.58
CA LYS A 169 15.88 24.30 -45.22
C LYS A 169 15.47 25.72 -44.81
N SER A 170 16.14 26.25 -43.79
CA SER A 170 16.43 27.69 -43.73
C SER A 170 17.91 27.89 -43.42
N ASP A 171 18.57 28.59 -44.33
CA ASP A 171 19.96 29.00 -44.31
C ASP A 171 20.16 30.22 -43.39
N ARG A 172 21.20 30.19 -42.54
CA ARG A 172 22.10 31.32 -42.24
C ARG A 172 23.33 30.91 -41.40
N GLN A 173 24.47 30.69 -42.10
CA GLN A 173 25.80 31.34 -41.95
C GLN A 173 26.22 31.84 -40.53
N VAL A 174 27.41 31.58 -39.93
CA VAL A 174 28.83 31.61 -40.40
C VAL A 174 29.79 30.93 -39.37
N SER A 175 30.91 30.34 -39.87
CA SER A 175 32.23 29.99 -39.26
C SER A 175 32.30 29.06 -38.03
N GLU A 176 33.22 28.10 -37.89
CA GLU A 176 34.54 27.84 -38.48
C GLU A 176 34.90 26.33 -38.32
N GLN A 177 35.63 25.78 -39.30
CA GLN A 177 36.21 24.42 -39.39
C GLN A 177 37.45 24.24 -38.45
N PRO A 178 38.13 23.05 -38.31
CA PRO A 178 38.17 21.90 -39.24
C PRO A 178 38.13 20.45 -38.65
N THR A 179 37.46 19.58 -39.43
CA THR A 179 37.87 18.27 -39.99
C THR A 179 39.03 17.44 -39.40
N ALA A 180 38.74 16.15 -39.13
CA ALA A 180 39.47 14.96 -39.65
C ALA A 180 38.72 13.68 -39.22
N GLN A 181 37.98 13.01 -40.13
CA GLN A 181 38.40 11.84 -40.92
C GLN A 181 38.72 10.56 -40.11
N LEU A 182 37.78 9.60 -40.22
CA LEU A 182 37.96 8.17 -40.00
C LEU A 182 39.01 7.59 -40.97
N PRO A 183 39.66 6.47 -40.59
CA PRO A 183 40.02 5.46 -41.56
C PRO A 183 39.40 4.09 -41.25
N VAL A 184 38.96 3.46 -42.33
CA VAL A 184 38.65 2.04 -42.50
C VAL A 184 39.98 1.29 -42.78
N VAL A 185 39.93 -0.07 -42.75
CA VAL A 185 40.83 -1.07 -43.42
C VAL A 185 41.88 -1.72 -42.47
N PRO A 186 42.25 -3.03 -42.58
CA PRO A 186 41.48 -4.25 -42.87
C PRO A 186 42.02 -5.51 -42.08
N ALA A 187 41.53 -6.70 -42.47
CA ALA A 187 42.08 -8.02 -42.11
C ALA A 187 43.35 -8.40 -42.93
N GLY A 188 44.25 -9.18 -42.31
CA GLY A 188 45.09 -10.17 -43.02
C GLY A 188 46.55 -10.38 -42.57
N VAL A 189 46.82 -11.59 -42.04
CA VAL A 189 47.93 -12.52 -42.39
C VAL A 189 49.35 -12.39 -41.73
N ASP A 190 49.76 -13.52 -41.14
CA ASP A 190 51.08 -14.16 -40.86
C ASP A 190 52.20 -13.53 -39.98
N GLY A 191 52.81 -14.41 -39.15
CA GLY A 191 53.97 -14.16 -38.25
C GLY A 191 55.33 -14.04 -38.97
N PRO A 192 56.52 -14.18 -38.32
CA PRO A 192 56.85 -14.99 -37.13
C PRO A 192 57.80 -14.33 -36.08
N GLY A 193 58.06 -15.04 -34.97
CA GLY A 193 59.44 -15.20 -34.46
C GLY A 193 59.96 -14.41 -33.24
N THR A 194 60.14 -15.18 -32.15
CA THR A 194 61.29 -15.17 -31.18
C THR A 194 61.41 -14.19 -30.01
N ALA A 195 61.26 -14.80 -28.81
CA ALA A 195 62.23 -14.92 -27.71
C ALA A 195 62.45 -13.78 -26.68
N ALA A 196 62.03 -14.03 -25.42
CA ALA A 196 62.88 -14.43 -24.28
C ALA A 196 62.34 -13.91 -22.93
N GLY A 197 62.24 -14.78 -21.91
CA GLY A 197 62.03 -14.36 -20.52
C GLY A 197 61.30 -15.34 -19.59
N ARG A 198 62.02 -16.37 -19.13
CA ARG A 198 61.75 -17.35 -18.04
C ARG A 198 61.53 -16.61 -16.69
N THR A 199 60.73 -17.04 -15.69
CA THR A 199 60.87 -18.27 -14.87
C THR A 199 59.66 -18.54 -13.94
N ASP A 200 59.44 -19.84 -13.70
CA ASP A 200 58.93 -20.57 -12.52
C ASP A 200 57.42 -20.57 -12.20
N ASP A 201 56.63 -21.65 -12.30
CA ASP A 201 56.73 -23.11 -12.05
C ASP A 201 56.07 -23.52 -10.71
N ARG A 202 54.87 -24.12 -10.79
CA ARG A 202 54.44 -25.37 -10.10
C ARG A 202 52.95 -25.68 -10.30
N SER A 203 52.70 -26.45 -11.36
CA SER A 203 51.93 -27.73 -11.41
C SER A 203 51.01 -28.13 -10.23
N ALA A 204 49.77 -28.52 -10.55
CA ALA A 204 49.43 -29.93 -10.81
C ALA A 204 47.99 -30.13 -11.31
N THR A 205 47.87 -31.08 -12.24
CA THR A 205 46.74 -31.40 -13.14
C THR A 205 46.28 -32.85 -12.88
N GLN A 206 45.03 -33.19 -13.17
CA GLN A 206 44.54 -34.51 -13.65
C GLN A 206 43.07 -34.33 -14.09
N VAL A 207 42.64 -34.33 -15.36
CA VAL A 207 42.60 -35.33 -16.47
C VAL A 207 41.72 -36.56 -16.20
N LEU A 208 40.46 -36.50 -16.70
CA LEU A 208 39.69 -37.40 -17.62
C LEU A 208 39.82 -38.95 -17.51
N PRO A 209 38.82 -39.78 -17.92
CA PRO A 209 38.09 -39.65 -19.20
C PRO A 209 36.61 -40.13 -19.28
N ALA A 210 36.06 -39.90 -20.48
CA ALA A 210 34.76 -40.33 -20.99
C ALA A 210 34.66 -41.83 -21.32
N VAL A 211 33.44 -42.37 -21.30
CA VAL A 211 33.05 -43.62 -21.99
C VAL A 211 31.68 -43.42 -22.65
N SER A 212 31.64 -43.67 -23.96
CA SER A 212 30.45 -43.81 -24.80
C SER A 212 29.83 -45.20 -24.67
N GLY A 213 28.51 -45.32 -24.80
CA GLY A 213 27.83 -46.62 -24.95
C GLY A 213 26.35 -46.46 -25.29
N SER A 214 25.99 -46.79 -26.53
CA SER A 214 24.65 -46.76 -27.11
C SER A 214 23.95 -48.11 -26.94
N SER A 215 22.66 -48.11 -26.58
CA SER A 215 21.67 -49.11 -27.05
C SER A 215 20.23 -48.73 -26.64
N ALA A 216 19.33 -48.70 -27.63
CA ALA A 216 17.87 -48.81 -27.48
C ALA A 216 17.46 -50.29 -27.77
N PRO A 217 16.18 -50.72 -27.76
CA PRO A 217 14.96 -50.27 -27.07
C PRO A 217 14.21 -51.41 -26.31
N GLY A 218 13.20 -51.05 -25.51
CA GLY A 218 12.00 -51.87 -25.29
C GLY A 218 11.85 -52.59 -23.94
N ALA A 219 10.77 -52.27 -23.20
CA ALA A 219 9.78 -53.20 -22.64
C ALA A 219 8.99 -52.54 -21.48
N ASN A 220 7.66 -52.54 -21.60
CA ASN A 220 6.69 -52.33 -20.53
C ASN A 220 6.94 -53.31 -19.36
N PRO A 221 6.61 -52.93 -18.12
CA PRO A 221 5.42 -53.54 -17.52
C PRO A 221 4.53 -52.61 -16.68
N ASP A 222 3.30 -53.07 -16.55
CA ASP A 222 2.13 -52.52 -15.84
C ASP A 222 2.32 -52.13 -14.36
N PRO A 223 1.40 -51.31 -13.82
CA PRO A 223 1.54 -50.66 -12.52
C PRO A 223 1.02 -51.53 -11.36
N ALA A 224 1.81 -51.60 -10.29
CA ALA A 224 1.39 -52.19 -9.03
C ALA A 224 0.65 -51.18 -8.15
N ALA A 225 -0.48 -51.65 -7.61
CA ALA A 225 -1.40 -50.98 -6.71
C ALA A 225 -0.74 -50.28 -5.51
N THR A 226 -1.16 -49.05 -5.23
CA THR A 226 -0.93 -48.40 -3.93
C THR A 226 -2.28 -48.06 -3.30
N THR A 227 -2.57 -48.77 -2.24
CA THR A 227 -3.76 -48.72 -1.39
C THR A 227 -3.95 -47.34 -0.75
N VAL A 228 -5.11 -46.75 -0.95
CA VAL A 228 -5.58 -45.52 -0.28
C VAL A 228 -6.05 -45.88 1.14
N LEU A 229 -5.39 -45.34 2.17
CA LEU A 229 -5.87 -45.38 3.55
C LEU A 229 -6.57 -44.06 3.88
N SER A 230 -7.90 -44.11 4.02
CA SER A 230 -8.71 -43.08 4.68
C SER A 230 -8.57 -43.18 6.20
N PRO A 231 -8.43 -42.07 6.95
CA PRO A 231 -8.62 -42.10 8.39
C PRO A 231 -10.09 -41.81 8.72
N ALA A 232 -10.73 -42.81 9.32
CA ALA A 232 -12.04 -42.74 9.93
C ALA A 232 -12.04 -41.86 11.20
N LEU A 233 -13.11 -41.08 11.37
CA LEU A 233 -13.53 -40.44 12.62
C LEU A 233 -13.84 -41.50 13.69
N PRO A 234 -13.57 -41.23 14.99
CA PRO A 234 -14.24 -41.92 16.07
C PRO A 234 -15.28 -41.03 16.75
N THR A 235 -16.47 -41.63 16.86
CA THR A 235 -17.65 -41.24 17.61
C THR A 235 -17.43 -41.31 19.13
N THR A 236 -18.22 -40.49 19.81
CA THR A 236 -18.57 -40.44 21.24
C THR A 236 -18.70 -41.78 21.98
N VAL A 237 -18.20 -41.83 23.22
CA VAL A 237 -18.71 -42.69 24.31
C VAL A 237 -18.75 -41.88 25.62
N ALA A 238 -19.86 -42.00 26.35
CA ALA A 238 -20.13 -41.36 27.63
C ALA A 238 -20.14 -42.38 28.80
N ALA A 239 -19.96 -41.85 30.03
CA ALA A 239 -20.28 -42.40 31.37
C ALA A 239 -19.37 -43.54 31.92
N SER A 240 -18.98 -43.67 33.21
CA SER A 240 -19.16 -42.96 34.51
C SER A 240 -18.12 -43.56 35.53
N PRO A 241 -18.26 -43.50 36.88
CA PRO A 241 -17.41 -42.72 37.80
C PRO A 241 -16.51 -43.57 38.74
N ALA A 242 -15.45 -42.99 39.33
CA ALA A 242 -14.87 -43.47 40.58
C ALA A 242 -14.03 -42.41 41.31
N ASP A 243 -14.28 -42.36 42.62
CA ASP A 243 -13.68 -41.62 43.73
C ASP A 243 -12.17 -41.33 43.68
N THR A 244 -11.79 -40.12 44.13
CA THR A 244 -10.82 -39.95 45.24
C THR A 244 -10.76 -38.48 45.69
N ALA A 245 -11.06 -38.27 46.98
CA ALA A 245 -10.91 -37.00 47.69
C ALA A 245 -9.44 -36.57 47.80
N PRO A 246 -9.19 -35.27 48.06
CA PRO A 246 -8.76 -34.98 49.42
C PRO A 246 -9.46 -33.75 50.03
N THR A 247 -9.61 -33.87 51.34
CA THR A 247 -10.04 -32.88 52.33
C THR A 247 -9.24 -31.58 52.23
N THR A 248 -9.94 -30.44 52.21
CA THR A 248 -9.36 -29.14 52.59
C THR A 248 -10.34 -28.42 53.49
N GLU A 249 -9.85 -28.10 54.69
CA GLU A 249 -10.57 -27.59 55.83
C GLU A 249 -11.34 -26.30 55.55
N MET A 250 -12.57 -26.32 56.01
CA MET A 250 -13.53 -25.24 56.02
C MET A 250 -13.20 -24.28 57.18
N ARG A 251 -12.59 -23.13 56.88
CA ARG A 251 -12.44 -22.03 57.85
C ARG A 251 -13.54 -20.99 57.62
N LEU A 252 -14.72 -21.27 58.18
CA LEU A 252 -15.86 -20.36 58.26
C LEU A 252 -15.63 -19.35 59.39
N GLY A 253 -15.08 -18.19 59.04
CA GLY A 253 -15.01 -17.03 59.92
C GLY A 253 -16.09 -16.01 59.54
N HIS A 254 -17.05 -15.84 60.44
CA HIS A 254 -18.07 -14.79 60.47
C HIS A 254 -17.63 -13.45 59.87
N ARG A 255 -18.39 -12.95 58.90
CA ARG A 255 -18.56 -11.52 58.65
C ARG A 255 -20.03 -11.25 58.32
N GLU A 256 -20.82 -11.13 59.37
CA GLU A 256 -21.98 -10.24 59.36
C GLU A 256 -21.46 -8.83 59.08
N PHE A 257 -21.73 -8.31 57.90
CA PHE A 257 -21.42 -6.93 57.55
C PHE A 257 -22.74 -6.21 57.28
N MET A 258 -23.10 -5.42 58.30
CA MET A 258 -24.00 -4.27 58.29
C MET A 258 -24.43 -3.81 56.90
N ALA A 259 -25.72 -3.97 56.62
CA ALA A 259 -26.46 -3.23 55.60
C ALA A 259 -26.56 -1.75 56.02
N GLY A 260 -25.46 -1.02 55.83
CA GLY A 260 -25.42 0.44 55.87
C GLY A 260 -25.48 0.97 54.44
N THR A 261 -26.52 1.74 54.13
CA THR A 261 -26.69 2.52 52.90
C THR A 261 -25.50 3.46 52.67
N ALA A 262 -24.45 2.97 52.01
CA ALA A 262 -23.30 3.77 51.60
C ALA A 262 -23.66 4.57 50.35
N ALA A 263 -24.06 5.83 50.57
CA ALA A 263 -24.13 6.83 49.52
C ALA A 263 -22.76 6.99 48.83
N GLY A 264 -22.66 6.52 47.58
CA GLY A 264 -21.85 7.12 46.51
C GLY A 264 -20.33 7.21 46.71
N ALA A 265 -19.63 6.09 46.98
CA ALA A 265 -18.19 6.08 46.80
C ALA A 265 -17.84 6.35 45.31
N PRO A 266 -17.04 7.38 44.98
CA PRO A 266 -16.72 7.70 43.59
C PRO A 266 -15.95 6.55 42.95
N ALA A 267 -16.48 6.03 41.83
CA ALA A 267 -15.87 4.95 41.07
C ALA A 267 -14.35 5.20 40.84
N PRO A 268 -13.51 4.16 40.93
CA PRO A 268 -12.06 4.30 40.90
C PRO A 268 -11.59 5.00 39.63
N VAL A 269 -10.86 6.12 39.79
CA VAL A 269 -10.36 6.99 38.71
C VAL A 269 -9.60 6.24 37.59
N LYS A 270 -8.99 5.09 37.91
CA LYS A 270 -8.27 4.24 36.95
C LYS A 270 -9.19 3.67 35.86
N GLU A 271 -10.42 3.33 36.21
CA GLU A 271 -11.38 2.68 35.30
C GLU A 271 -11.88 3.66 34.23
N ARG A 272 -12.18 4.91 34.62
CA ARG A 272 -12.61 5.98 33.70
C ARG A 272 -11.58 6.31 32.61
N LYS A 273 -10.28 6.28 32.95
CA LYS A 273 -9.19 6.54 31.97
C LYS A 273 -9.05 5.44 30.92
N ALA A 274 -9.33 4.18 31.28
CA ALA A 274 -9.23 3.07 30.34
C ALA A 274 -10.35 3.09 29.29
N VAL A 275 -11.56 3.49 29.69
CA VAL A 275 -12.73 3.59 28.80
C VAL A 275 -12.55 4.68 27.74
N THR A 276 -12.01 5.83 28.12
CA THR A 276 -11.87 6.99 27.21
C THR A 276 -10.87 6.74 26.07
N GLY A 277 -9.75 6.05 26.34
CA GLY A 277 -8.78 5.72 25.28
C GLY A 277 -9.34 4.78 24.22
N ARG A 278 -10.15 3.78 24.65
CA ARG A 278 -10.82 2.85 23.73
C ARG A 278 -11.82 3.56 22.81
N LEU A 279 -12.46 4.63 23.30
CA LEU A 279 -13.39 5.41 22.49
C LEU A 279 -12.71 6.04 21.27
N PHE A 280 -11.50 6.58 21.44
CA PHE A 280 -10.74 7.16 20.32
C PHE A 280 -10.26 6.11 19.32
N ALA A 281 -9.86 4.92 19.80
CA ALA A 281 -9.52 3.82 18.90
C ALA A 281 -10.71 3.38 18.05
N TRP A 282 -11.90 3.21 18.65
CA TRP A 282 -13.14 2.94 17.91
C TRP A 282 -13.49 4.06 16.92
N ALA A 283 -13.40 5.31 17.37
CA ALA A 283 -13.67 6.46 16.51
C ALA A 283 -12.75 6.48 15.28
N ALA A 284 -11.45 6.26 15.47
CA ALA A 284 -10.48 6.16 14.39
C ALA A 284 -10.74 4.96 13.47
N THR A 285 -11.16 3.81 14.01
CA THR A 285 -11.59 2.64 13.21
C THR A 285 -12.79 2.96 12.33
N PHE A 286 -13.80 3.68 12.83
CA PHE A 286 -14.95 4.08 12.00
C PHE A 286 -14.57 5.06 10.90
N LEU A 287 -13.72 6.06 11.20
CA LEU A 287 -13.21 6.98 10.17
C LEU A 287 -12.37 6.26 9.12
N MET A 288 -11.50 5.33 9.55
CA MET A 288 -10.68 4.53 8.64
C MET A 288 -11.56 3.67 7.73
N ALA A 289 -12.56 2.98 8.30
CA ALA A 289 -13.52 2.21 7.54
C ALA A 289 -14.26 3.08 6.52
N ALA A 290 -14.80 4.23 6.93
CA ALA A 290 -15.51 5.15 6.04
C ALA A 290 -14.64 5.59 4.86
N LEU A 291 -13.41 6.02 5.13
CA LEU A 291 -12.50 6.53 4.09
C LEU A 291 -11.98 5.42 3.18
N SER A 292 -11.65 4.24 3.71
CA SER A 292 -11.27 3.08 2.90
C SER A 292 -12.42 2.60 2.02
N LEU A 293 -13.66 2.60 2.52
CA LEU A 293 -14.85 2.30 1.71
C LEU A 293 -15.09 3.36 0.63
N ALA A 294 -14.83 4.64 0.93
CA ALA A 294 -14.89 5.69 -0.09
C ALA A 294 -13.83 5.46 -1.19
N PHE A 295 -12.59 5.09 -0.83
CA PHE A 295 -11.58 4.68 -1.81
C PHE A 295 -11.98 3.43 -2.59
N LEU A 296 -12.65 2.46 -1.96
CA LEU A 296 -13.14 1.25 -2.63
C LEU A 296 -14.14 1.59 -3.73
N VAL A 297 -15.11 2.46 -3.44
CA VAL A 297 -16.09 2.93 -4.44
C VAL A 297 -15.41 3.76 -5.53
N ASN A 298 -14.40 4.56 -5.17
CA ASN A 298 -13.71 5.45 -6.09
C ASN A 298 -12.67 4.75 -6.99
N THR A 299 -12.25 3.52 -6.63
CA THR A 299 -11.18 2.81 -7.34
C THR A 299 -11.78 1.82 -8.36
N PRO A 300 -11.58 2.03 -9.67
CA PRO A 300 -12.05 1.09 -10.68
C PRO A 300 -11.48 -0.32 -10.45
N PRO A 301 -12.20 -1.39 -10.84
CA PRO A 301 -11.69 -2.76 -10.72
C PRO A 301 -10.39 -2.93 -11.54
N PHE A 302 -9.43 -3.69 -11.01
CA PHE A 302 -8.12 -3.96 -11.64
C PHE A 302 -7.27 -2.72 -11.97
N TYR A 303 -7.53 -1.60 -11.30
CA TYR A 303 -6.82 -0.34 -11.47
C TYR A 303 -5.68 -0.14 -10.45
N ALA A 304 -5.52 -1.05 -9.48
CA ALA A 304 -4.37 -1.00 -8.59
C ALA A 304 -3.16 -1.71 -9.19
N ALA A 305 -1.96 -1.30 -8.78
CA ALA A 305 -0.73 -1.95 -9.22
C ALA A 305 -0.76 -3.44 -8.87
N ASP A 306 -0.45 -4.27 -9.86
CA ASP A 306 -0.36 -5.73 -9.76
C ASP A 306 -1.69 -6.45 -9.45
N GLU A 307 -2.82 -5.74 -9.44
CA GLU A 307 -4.09 -6.26 -8.89
C GLU A 307 -4.65 -7.46 -9.66
N ALA A 308 -4.52 -7.47 -10.98
CA ALA A 308 -4.92 -8.60 -11.82
C ALA A 308 -4.10 -9.86 -11.51
N TYR A 309 -2.78 -9.71 -11.33
CA TYR A 309 -1.90 -10.82 -10.95
C TYR A 309 -2.19 -11.34 -9.54
N GLN A 310 -2.51 -10.44 -8.61
CA GLN A 310 -2.94 -10.79 -7.26
C GLN A 310 -4.26 -11.55 -7.28
N PHE A 311 -5.23 -11.09 -8.08
CA PHE A 311 -6.52 -11.74 -8.26
C PHE A 311 -6.35 -13.15 -8.83
N ASP A 312 -5.59 -13.31 -9.92
CA ASP A 312 -5.29 -14.62 -10.51
C ASP A 312 -4.61 -15.57 -9.51
N ARG A 313 -3.69 -15.07 -8.67
CA ARG A 313 -3.09 -15.90 -7.60
C ARG A 313 -4.08 -16.31 -6.51
N VAL A 314 -5.07 -15.47 -6.21
CA VAL A 314 -6.13 -15.81 -5.25
C VAL A 314 -7.07 -16.87 -5.83
N MET A 315 -7.49 -16.73 -7.09
CA MET A 315 -8.30 -17.75 -7.78
C MET A 315 -7.54 -19.09 -7.85
N ALA A 316 -6.25 -19.06 -8.19
CA ALA A 316 -5.41 -20.26 -8.16
C ALA A 316 -5.40 -20.95 -6.78
N ALA A 317 -5.21 -20.16 -5.71
CA ALA A 317 -5.17 -20.69 -4.35
C ALA A 317 -6.52 -21.26 -3.90
N GLU A 318 -7.63 -20.68 -4.37
CA GLU A 318 -8.98 -21.21 -4.18
C GLU A 318 -9.13 -22.60 -4.86
N HIS A 319 -8.56 -22.77 -6.04
CA HIS A 319 -8.48 -24.06 -6.76
C HIS A 319 -7.40 -25.03 -6.21
N GLY A 320 -6.73 -24.70 -5.10
CA GLY A 320 -5.73 -25.55 -4.45
C GLY A 320 -4.27 -25.25 -4.80
N ASP A 321 -4.00 -24.36 -5.76
CA ASP A 321 -2.65 -23.96 -6.19
C ASP A 321 -2.02 -22.90 -5.26
N ILE A 322 -1.87 -23.26 -3.99
CA ILE A 322 -1.31 -22.39 -2.95
C ILE A 322 0.21 -22.26 -3.13
N LEU A 323 0.90 -23.40 -3.24
CA LEU A 323 2.36 -23.49 -3.39
C LEU A 323 2.71 -23.65 -4.87
N VAL A 324 3.10 -22.54 -5.50
CA VAL A 324 3.43 -22.50 -6.94
C VAL A 324 4.91 -22.28 -7.15
N THR A 325 5.43 -22.76 -8.28
CA THR A 325 6.82 -22.55 -8.66
C THR A 325 7.01 -21.17 -9.29
N PRO A 326 7.85 -20.28 -8.70
CA PRO A 326 8.15 -18.97 -9.27
C PRO A 326 8.79 -19.09 -10.66
N GLY A 327 8.37 -18.24 -11.59
CA GLY A 327 8.88 -18.24 -12.97
C GLY A 327 8.28 -19.30 -13.89
N GLU A 328 7.65 -20.35 -13.34
CA GLU A 328 6.93 -21.38 -14.13
C GLU A 328 5.43 -21.13 -14.14
N PHE A 329 4.89 -20.59 -13.04
CA PHE A 329 3.47 -20.35 -12.87
C PHE A 329 2.96 -19.26 -13.84
N ARG A 330 2.12 -19.65 -14.81
CA ARG A 330 1.58 -18.77 -15.86
C ARG A 330 0.30 -18.11 -15.40
N ILE A 331 0.00 -16.91 -15.89
CA ILE A 331 -1.32 -16.29 -15.66
C ILE A 331 -2.41 -17.15 -16.31
N SER A 332 -3.58 -17.28 -15.66
CA SER A 332 -4.71 -17.98 -16.26
C SER A 332 -5.32 -17.20 -17.42
N VAL A 333 -6.05 -17.88 -18.30
CA VAL A 333 -6.83 -17.26 -19.38
C VAL A 333 -7.87 -16.31 -18.80
N GLY A 334 -8.56 -16.69 -17.73
CA GLY A 334 -9.50 -15.82 -17.01
C GLY A 334 -8.82 -14.56 -16.49
N GLY A 335 -7.72 -14.72 -15.72
CA GLY A 335 -6.97 -13.60 -15.15
C GLY A 335 -6.39 -12.66 -16.19
N ALA A 336 -5.91 -13.19 -17.33
CA ALA A 336 -5.37 -12.40 -18.43
C ALA A 336 -6.46 -11.64 -19.22
N SER A 337 -7.68 -12.18 -19.28
CA SER A 337 -8.75 -11.64 -20.14
C SER A 337 -9.62 -10.60 -19.42
N ILE A 338 -9.85 -10.74 -18.11
CA ILE A 338 -10.79 -9.88 -17.38
C ILE A 338 -10.36 -8.41 -17.38
N GLN A 339 -9.09 -8.12 -17.06
CA GLN A 339 -8.63 -6.72 -16.93
C GLN A 339 -8.75 -5.96 -18.27
N PRO A 340 -8.27 -6.49 -19.41
CA PRO A 340 -8.48 -5.86 -20.71
C PRO A 340 -9.95 -5.71 -21.09
N VAL A 341 -10.83 -6.65 -20.74
CA VAL A 341 -12.26 -6.51 -21.05
C VAL A 341 -12.86 -5.33 -20.29
N LEU A 342 -12.57 -5.22 -18.99
CA LEU A 342 -13.14 -4.19 -18.12
C LEU A 342 -12.49 -2.80 -18.25
N LEU A 343 -11.24 -2.74 -18.73
CA LEU A 343 -10.46 -1.50 -18.85
C LEU A 343 -9.89 -1.28 -20.27
N SER A 344 -10.49 -1.91 -21.28
CA SER A 344 -10.04 -1.89 -22.68
C SER A 344 -9.77 -0.45 -23.15
N GLY A 345 -8.50 -0.12 -23.44
CA GLY A 345 -8.08 1.20 -23.92
C GLY A 345 -7.38 2.10 -22.90
N LEU A 346 -7.65 1.98 -21.60
CA LEU A 346 -7.03 2.85 -20.58
C LEU A 346 -5.58 2.47 -20.24
N VAL A 347 -5.28 1.17 -20.27
CA VAL A 347 -3.90 0.68 -20.02
C VAL A 347 -3.00 0.91 -21.25
N ASN A 348 -3.58 0.94 -22.45
CA ASN A 348 -2.82 0.98 -23.71
C ASN A 348 -2.56 2.40 -24.25
N LEU A 349 -3.36 3.41 -23.87
CA LEU A 349 -3.32 4.72 -24.52
C LEU A 349 -2.59 5.82 -23.73
N GLY A 350 -2.11 5.53 -22.51
CA GLY A 350 -1.63 6.58 -21.59
C GLY A 350 -2.71 7.61 -21.20
N ARG A 351 -3.93 7.44 -21.72
CA ARG A 351 -5.14 8.17 -21.33
C ARG A 351 -5.70 7.46 -20.13
N THR A 352 -5.83 8.21 -19.08
CA THR A 352 -6.07 7.66 -17.76
C THR A 352 -7.37 8.16 -17.14
N ASN A 353 -8.10 8.99 -17.88
CA ASN A 353 -9.41 9.51 -17.51
C ASN A 353 -10.50 8.49 -17.92
N MET A 354 -11.33 8.08 -16.97
CA MET A 354 -12.47 7.18 -17.19
C MET A 354 -13.72 7.93 -17.69
N ALA A 355 -13.69 9.26 -17.77
CA ALA A 355 -14.84 10.06 -18.16
C ALA A 355 -15.30 9.83 -19.61
N ASP A 356 -14.36 9.46 -20.48
CA ASP A 356 -14.63 9.17 -21.90
C ASP A 356 -14.95 7.70 -22.14
N TYR A 357 -14.81 6.85 -21.11
CA TYR A 357 -15.06 5.43 -21.22
C TYR A 357 -16.53 5.12 -20.94
N THR A 358 -17.14 4.33 -21.83
CA THR A 358 -18.48 3.79 -21.60
C THR A 358 -18.33 2.45 -20.87
N PRO A 359 -18.73 2.37 -19.59
CA PRO A 359 -18.60 1.12 -18.85
C PRO A 359 -19.50 0.03 -19.43
N MET A 360 -18.98 -1.19 -19.46
CA MET A 360 -19.78 -2.37 -19.78
C MET A 360 -20.97 -2.49 -18.83
N ILE A 361 -22.14 -2.84 -19.39
CA ILE A 361 -23.37 -3.05 -18.63
C ILE A 361 -23.12 -4.18 -17.63
N ARG A 362 -23.57 -4.04 -16.38
CA ARG A 362 -23.25 -4.99 -15.30
C ARG A 362 -23.61 -6.44 -15.63
N SER A 363 -24.73 -6.66 -16.35
CA SER A 363 -25.18 -7.99 -16.76
C SER A 363 -24.35 -8.64 -17.87
N GLU A 364 -23.48 -7.86 -18.53
CA GLU A 364 -22.60 -8.33 -19.60
C GLU A 364 -21.16 -8.53 -19.11
N ARG A 365 -20.88 -8.23 -17.84
CA ARG A 365 -19.53 -8.36 -17.27
C ARG A 365 -19.20 -9.82 -17.09
N PRO A 366 -18.08 -10.30 -17.66
CA PRO A 366 -17.77 -11.71 -17.64
C PRO A 366 -17.43 -12.17 -16.23
N SER A 367 -17.83 -13.41 -15.93
CA SER A 367 -17.31 -14.17 -14.81
C SER A 367 -15.86 -14.63 -15.07
N TYR A 368 -15.21 -15.22 -14.05
CA TYR A 368 -13.89 -15.79 -14.22
C TYR A 368 -13.91 -16.97 -15.20
N ASN A 369 -14.92 -17.84 -15.11
CA ASN A 369 -15.13 -18.97 -16.01
C ASN A 369 -15.45 -18.53 -17.44
N GLU A 370 -16.32 -17.54 -17.62
CA GLU A 370 -16.65 -17.00 -18.96
C GLU A 370 -15.44 -16.36 -19.64
N ALA A 371 -14.51 -15.81 -18.85
CA ALA A 371 -13.24 -15.27 -19.33
C ALA A 371 -12.17 -16.35 -19.62
N GLY A 372 -12.50 -17.65 -19.49
CA GLY A 372 -11.60 -18.78 -19.74
C GLY A 372 -11.09 -19.49 -18.49
N GLY A 373 -11.53 -19.08 -17.30
CA GLY A 373 -11.30 -19.78 -16.04
C GLY A 373 -9.83 -19.94 -15.66
N ASN A 374 -9.54 -20.99 -14.88
CA ASN A 374 -8.21 -21.31 -14.37
C ASN A 374 -7.30 -22.02 -15.40
N ASP A 375 -7.66 -22.06 -16.69
CA ASP A 375 -6.79 -22.61 -17.73
C ASP A 375 -5.51 -21.77 -17.82
N ARG A 376 -4.33 -22.41 -17.89
CA ARG A 376 -3.01 -21.76 -17.86
C ARG A 376 -2.19 -22.24 -19.03
N LYS A 377 -2.22 -21.48 -20.12
CA LYS A 377 -1.51 -21.84 -21.35
C LYS A 377 0.01 -21.72 -21.18
N ALA A 378 0.75 -22.61 -21.85
CA ALA A 378 2.21 -22.65 -21.76
C ALA A 378 2.89 -21.39 -22.33
N ASP A 379 2.26 -20.75 -23.32
CA ASP A 379 2.70 -19.51 -23.96
C ASP A 379 2.23 -18.25 -23.23
N ALA A 380 1.41 -18.37 -22.19
CA ALA A 380 0.97 -17.22 -21.41
C ALA A 380 2.14 -16.60 -20.61
N PRO A 381 2.11 -15.28 -20.37
CA PRO A 381 3.09 -14.62 -19.51
C PRO A 381 3.12 -15.25 -18.11
N THR A 382 4.27 -15.22 -17.45
CA THR A 382 4.35 -15.72 -16.07
C THR A 382 3.56 -14.80 -15.14
N ASN A 383 2.90 -15.36 -14.13
CA ASN A 383 2.36 -14.55 -13.06
C ASN A 383 3.48 -14.33 -12.04
N TYR A 384 4.12 -13.15 -12.10
CA TYR A 384 5.25 -12.82 -11.24
C TYR A 384 4.89 -12.68 -9.75
N MET A 385 3.59 -12.65 -9.39
CA MET A 385 3.17 -12.76 -7.99
C MET A 385 3.44 -14.15 -7.38
N SER A 386 3.76 -15.15 -8.20
CA SER A 386 4.22 -16.48 -7.77
C SER A 386 5.48 -16.43 -6.90
N GLN A 387 6.31 -15.40 -7.02
CA GLN A 387 7.50 -15.22 -6.17
C GLN A 387 7.16 -14.94 -4.70
N HIS A 388 5.92 -14.54 -4.41
CA HIS A 388 5.51 -14.18 -3.07
C HIS A 388 5.13 -15.42 -2.23
N PRO A 389 5.48 -15.43 -0.94
CA PRO A 389 5.10 -16.50 -0.03
C PRO A 389 3.56 -16.70 0.09
N PRO A 390 3.11 -17.88 0.53
CA PRO A 390 1.73 -18.35 0.27
C PRO A 390 0.63 -17.83 1.21
N LEU A 391 0.95 -17.28 2.39
CA LEU A 391 -0.05 -17.06 3.46
C LEU A 391 -1.19 -16.14 3.03
N TYR A 392 -0.88 -15.03 2.36
CA TYR A 392 -1.89 -14.09 1.89
C TYR A 392 -2.83 -14.75 0.87
N TYR A 393 -2.28 -15.49 -0.10
CA TYR A 393 -3.08 -16.14 -1.14
C TYR A 393 -3.90 -17.31 -0.58
N ALA A 394 -3.36 -18.08 0.37
CA ALA A 394 -4.11 -19.11 1.06
C ALA A 394 -5.30 -18.51 1.84
N LEU A 395 -5.08 -17.39 2.54
CA LEU A 395 -6.14 -16.68 3.28
C LEU A 395 -7.22 -16.17 2.34
N MET A 396 -6.83 -15.47 1.26
CA MET A 396 -7.78 -14.88 0.32
C MET A 396 -8.46 -15.93 -0.57
N GLY A 397 -7.77 -17.02 -0.90
CA GLY A 397 -8.34 -18.18 -1.58
C GLY A 397 -9.41 -18.85 -0.72
N ALA A 398 -9.15 -19.03 0.59
CA ALA A 398 -10.17 -19.51 1.52
C ALA A 398 -11.38 -18.56 1.64
N VAL A 399 -11.18 -17.24 1.59
CA VAL A 399 -12.28 -16.27 1.53
C VAL A 399 -13.07 -16.43 0.23
N THR A 400 -12.40 -16.62 -0.89
CA THR A 400 -13.02 -16.81 -2.21
C THR A 400 -13.83 -18.11 -2.25
N TYR A 401 -13.31 -19.20 -1.69
CA TYR A 401 -14.01 -20.48 -1.55
C TYR A 401 -15.34 -20.36 -0.77
N LEU A 402 -15.44 -19.40 0.15
CA LEU A 402 -16.66 -19.13 0.92
C LEU A 402 -17.71 -18.31 0.14
N ILE A 403 -17.36 -17.78 -1.05
CA ILE A 403 -18.28 -17.05 -1.93
C ILE A 403 -18.96 -18.07 -2.86
N PRO A 404 -20.28 -18.30 -2.75
CA PRO A 404 -20.96 -19.30 -3.55
C PRO A 404 -20.84 -19.02 -5.06
N GLY A 405 -20.31 -20.00 -5.80
CA GLY A 405 -20.13 -19.90 -7.24
C GLY A 405 -19.19 -18.77 -7.65
N ALA A 406 -18.15 -18.47 -6.87
CA ALA A 406 -17.23 -17.36 -7.12
C ALA A 406 -16.74 -17.29 -8.57
N ASP A 407 -16.44 -18.43 -9.19
CA ASP A 407 -15.96 -18.49 -10.58
C ASP A 407 -17.00 -18.08 -11.63
N ASP A 408 -18.29 -18.26 -11.30
CA ASP A 408 -19.44 -17.95 -12.16
C ASP A 408 -20.03 -16.57 -11.85
N GLN A 409 -19.56 -15.88 -10.80
CA GLN A 409 -19.93 -14.50 -10.52
C GLN A 409 -19.12 -13.54 -11.39
N PRO A 410 -19.66 -12.34 -11.71
CA PRO A 410 -18.88 -11.28 -12.35
C PRO A 410 -17.57 -11.02 -11.61
N ALA A 411 -16.45 -11.05 -12.31
CA ALA A 411 -15.13 -11.03 -11.67
C ALA A 411 -14.86 -9.74 -10.88
N ASP A 412 -15.44 -8.61 -11.31
CA ASP A 412 -15.34 -7.34 -10.60
C ASP A 412 -16.13 -7.32 -9.28
N LEU A 413 -17.22 -8.09 -9.18
CA LEU A 413 -17.95 -8.29 -7.93
C LEU A 413 -17.13 -9.13 -6.94
N VAL A 414 -16.53 -10.22 -7.39
CA VAL A 414 -15.63 -11.05 -6.57
C VAL A 414 -14.46 -10.21 -6.07
N LEU A 415 -13.80 -9.46 -6.96
CA LEU A 415 -12.73 -8.54 -6.60
C LEU A 415 -13.19 -7.51 -5.56
N PHE A 416 -14.39 -6.94 -5.71
CA PHE A 416 -14.94 -5.98 -4.77
C PHE A 416 -15.12 -6.57 -3.36
N ILE A 417 -15.60 -7.81 -3.26
CA ILE A 417 -15.72 -8.52 -1.97
C ILE A 417 -14.33 -8.73 -1.34
N LEU A 418 -13.36 -9.18 -2.15
CA LEU A 418 -11.99 -9.40 -1.67
C LEU A 418 -11.30 -8.10 -1.23
N ARG A 419 -11.53 -6.98 -1.92
CA ARG A 419 -11.11 -5.65 -1.48
C ARG A 419 -11.77 -5.25 -0.15
N GLY A 420 -13.07 -5.55 0.01
CA GLY A 420 -13.77 -5.37 1.29
C GLY A 420 -13.12 -6.14 2.43
N PHE A 421 -12.69 -7.39 2.19
CA PHE A 421 -11.94 -8.18 3.17
C PHE A 421 -10.58 -7.56 3.52
N ASN A 422 -9.87 -6.99 2.55
CA ASN A 422 -8.63 -6.25 2.81
C ASN A 422 -8.83 -5.02 3.70
N ILE A 423 -9.96 -4.32 3.57
CA ILE A 423 -10.33 -3.24 4.49
C ILE A 423 -10.50 -3.80 5.91
N LEU A 424 -11.27 -4.90 6.06
CA LEU A 424 -11.49 -5.56 7.35
C LEU A 424 -10.18 -5.98 8.02
N LEU A 425 -9.24 -6.51 7.23
CA LEU A 425 -7.91 -6.92 7.68
C LEU A 425 -7.13 -5.77 8.33
N LEU A 426 -7.33 -4.52 7.86
CA LEU A 426 -6.62 -3.35 8.36
C LEU A 426 -7.37 -2.53 9.41
N LEU A 427 -8.66 -2.81 9.68
CA LEU A 427 -9.42 -2.16 10.76
C LEU A 427 -8.81 -2.28 12.18
N PRO A 428 -7.98 -3.29 12.51
CA PRO A 428 -7.26 -3.32 13.78
C PRO A 428 -6.15 -2.26 13.92
N LEU A 429 -5.68 -1.63 12.83
CA LEU A 429 -4.53 -0.70 12.88
C LEU A 429 -4.70 0.45 13.88
N PRO A 430 -5.83 1.19 13.94
CA PRO A 430 -6.02 2.25 14.92
C PRO A 430 -5.87 1.77 16.37
N PHE A 431 -6.32 0.56 16.68
CA PHE A 431 -6.14 -0.05 18.01
C PHE A 431 -4.69 -0.37 18.28
N LEU A 432 -3.98 -1.01 17.33
CA LEU A 432 -2.58 -1.35 17.48
C LEU A 432 -1.71 -0.09 17.68
N PHE A 433 -1.98 0.97 16.92
CA PHE A 433 -1.28 2.25 17.05
C PHE A 433 -1.57 2.92 18.40
N HIS A 434 -2.83 2.95 18.82
CA HIS A 434 -3.21 3.43 20.15
C HIS A 434 -2.50 2.66 21.26
N LEU A 435 -2.50 1.32 21.20
CA LEU A 435 -1.91 0.46 22.22
C LEU A 435 -0.39 0.60 22.26
N ALA A 436 0.28 0.62 21.10
CA ALA A 436 1.72 0.83 21.00
C ALA A 436 2.12 2.20 21.56
N ALA A 437 1.44 3.28 21.13
CA ALA A 437 1.68 4.62 21.64
C ALA A 437 1.40 4.73 23.15
N ARG A 438 0.30 4.16 23.63
CA ARG A 438 -0.04 4.15 25.06
C ARG A 438 1.01 3.44 25.91
N ARG A 439 1.65 2.40 25.37
CA ARG A 439 2.79 1.76 26.04
C ARG A 439 4.04 2.64 25.99
N PHE A 440 4.28 3.28 24.86
CA PHE A 440 5.48 4.08 24.62
C PHE A 440 5.52 5.39 25.45
N VAL A 441 4.46 6.19 25.40
CA VAL A 441 4.35 7.51 26.08
C VAL A 441 3.39 7.53 27.27
N GLY A 442 2.73 6.42 27.59
CA GLY A 442 1.70 6.37 28.63
C GLY A 442 0.30 6.76 28.12
N PRO A 443 -0.73 6.64 28.99
CA PRO A 443 -2.08 7.07 28.64
C PRO A 443 -2.16 8.60 28.53
N GLY A 444 -2.70 9.12 27.43
CA GLY A 444 -2.85 10.57 27.26
C GLY A 444 -3.19 10.98 25.83
N ALA A 445 -3.12 12.28 25.59
CA ALA A 445 -3.46 12.92 24.32
C ALA A 445 -2.68 12.34 23.13
N ALA A 446 -1.36 12.18 23.24
CA ALA A 446 -0.53 11.61 22.18
C ALA A 446 -0.92 10.16 21.85
N ALA A 447 -1.20 9.32 22.85
CA ALA A 447 -1.63 7.95 22.63
C ALA A 447 -3.03 7.85 22.00
N ASN A 448 -3.93 8.76 22.36
CA ASN A 448 -5.26 8.84 21.75
C ASN A 448 -5.17 9.35 20.31
N ALA A 449 -4.33 10.36 20.04
CA ALA A 449 -4.07 10.88 18.71
C ALA A 449 -3.40 9.85 17.78
N ALA A 450 -2.53 8.99 18.33
CA ALA A 450 -1.88 7.93 17.59
C ALA A 450 -2.87 6.98 16.89
N ALA A 451 -4.08 6.80 17.43
CA ALA A 451 -5.13 5.99 16.81
C ALA A 451 -5.51 6.50 15.40
N PHE A 452 -5.43 7.81 15.17
CA PHE A 452 -5.84 8.47 13.92
C PHE A 452 -4.71 8.61 12.91
N LEU A 453 -3.48 8.23 13.24
CA LEU A 453 -2.33 8.35 12.32
C LEU A 453 -2.49 7.57 11.00
N PRO A 454 -3.16 6.39 10.94
CA PRO A 454 -3.43 5.74 9.65
C PRO A 454 -4.18 6.64 8.67
N LEU A 455 -5.01 7.57 9.16
CA LEU A 455 -5.77 8.51 8.32
C LEU A 455 -4.89 9.59 7.68
N LEU A 456 -3.68 9.83 8.20
CA LEU A 456 -2.76 10.80 7.61
C LEU A 456 -2.08 10.28 6.35
N VAL A 457 -2.26 9.00 6.00
CA VAL A 457 -1.55 8.34 4.90
C VAL A 457 -2.57 7.82 3.88
N PRO A 458 -3.04 8.66 2.94
CA PRO A 458 -4.09 8.28 1.99
C PRO A 458 -3.72 7.05 1.14
N GLY A 459 -2.45 6.90 0.78
CA GLY A 459 -1.95 5.71 0.09
C GLY A 459 -2.16 4.41 0.86
N LEU A 460 -2.17 4.43 2.20
CA LEU A 460 -2.56 3.28 3.03
C LEU A 460 -4.06 2.99 2.87
N LEU A 461 -4.92 4.02 2.91
CA LEU A 461 -6.37 3.84 2.81
C LEU A 461 -6.80 3.34 1.42
N ARG A 462 -6.16 3.85 0.36
CA ARG A 462 -6.27 3.28 -0.99
C ARG A 462 -5.74 1.84 -1.02
N GLY A 463 -4.56 1.58 -0.44
CA GLY A 463 -3.99 0.24 -0.36
C GLY A 463 -4.94 -0.77 0.28
N ALA A 464 -5.60 -0.37 1.38
CA ALA A 464 -6.63 -1.16 2.05
C ALA A 464 -7.82 -1.48 1.13
N ALA A 465 -8.16 -0.57 0.22
CA ALA A 465 -9.27 -0.69 -0.72
C ALA A 465 -8.92 -1.42 -2.03
N THR A 466 -7.74 -2.05 -2.12
CA THR A 466 -7.25 -2.75 -3.31
C THR A 466 -6.78 -4.17 -2.95
N LEU A 467 -6.77 -5.07 -3.92
CA LEU A 467 -6.30 -6.44 -3.70
C LEU A 467 -4.77 -6.50 -3.77
N ASN A 468 -4.10 -6.65 -2.63
CA ASN A 468 -2.65 -6.77 -2.55
C ASN A 468 -2.21 -7.49 -1.25
N ASN A 469 -1.06 -8.19 -1.33
CA ASN A 469 -0.46 -8.85 -0.17
C ASN A 469 0.19 -7.90 0.84
N ASP A 470 0.32 -6.60 0.54
CA ASP A 470 0.86 -5.61 1.48
C ASP A 470 -0.08 -5.41 2.68
N ASN A 471 -1.39 -5.55 2.51
CA ASN A 471 -2.36 -5.36 3.60
C ASN A 471 -2.11 -6.33 4.77
N LEU A 472 -1.86 -7.61 4.51
CA LEU A 472 -1.50 -8.56 5.57
C LEU A 472 -0.13 -8.22 6.19
N ALA A 473 0.84 -7.85 5.37
CA ALA A 473 2.16 -7.42 5.82
C ALA A 473 2.10 -6.21 6.78
N ILE A 474 1.21 -5.25 6.49
CA ILE A 474 1.00 -4.05 7.30
C ILE A 474 0.39 -4.38 8.66
N LEU A 475 -0.64 -5.24 8.67
CA LEU A 475 -1.25 -5.71 9.93
C LEU A 475 -0.21 -6.40 10.82
N VAL A 476 0.55 -7.34 10.24
CA VAL A 476 1.60 -8.07 10.95
C VAL A 476 2.69 -7.13 11.45
N GLY A 477 3.13 -6.17 10.63
CA GLY A 477 4.10 -5.15 11.01
C GLY A 477 3.65 -4.26 12.17
N ALA A 478 2.39 -3.81 12.16
CA ALA A 478 1.82 -3.02 13.25
C ALA A 478 1.68 -3.81 14.56
N ALA A 479 1.29 -5.08 14.48
CA ALA A 479 1.22 -5.97 15.63
C ALA A 479 2.62 -6.26 16.19
N ALA A 480 3.62 -6.46 15.32
CA ALA A 480 5.01 -6.63 15.70
C ALA A 480 5.56 -5.38 16.39
N ALA A 481 5.26 -4.18 15.86
CA ALA A 481 5.64 -2.93 16.50
C ALA A 481 5.09 -2.82 17.93
N TYR A 482 3.82 -3.16 18.16
CA TYR A 482 3.25 -3.20 19.51
C TYR A 482 4.00 -4.17 20.44
N CYS A 483 4.28 -5.39 19.98
CA CYS A 483 5.04 -6.38 20.75
C CYS A 483 6.48 -5.90 21.03
N CYS A 484 7.16 -5.31 20.05
CA CYS A 484 8.50 -4.75 20.20
C CYS A 484 8.54 -3.58 21.18
N VAL A 485 7.53 -2.71 21.21
CA VAL A 485 7.40 -1.68 22.27
C VAL A 485 7.34 -2.35 23.64
N ARG A 486 6.57 -3.43 23.81
CA ARG A 486 6.53 -4.15 25.10
C ARG A 486 7.88 -4.76 25.48
N ILE A 487 8.55 -5.42 24.54
CA ILE A 487 9.89 -5.99 24.76
C ILE A 487 10.87 -4.88 25.16
N MET A 488 10.97 -3.81 24.39
CA MET A 488 11.87 -2.70 24.68
C MET A 488 11.60 -2.05 26.06
N LEU A 489 10.35 -2.10 26.54
CA LEU A 489 9.94 -1.63 27.86
C LEU A 489 10.13 -2.65 29.00
N GLY A 490 10.63 -3.85 28.70
CA GLY A 490 11.03 -4.84 29.70
C GLY A 490 10.12 -6.05 29.83
N ASP A 491 9.16 -6.24 28.93
CA ASP A 491 8.36 -7.46 28.90
C ASP A 491 9.22 -8.66 28.45
N ARG A 492 9.39 -9.62 29.36
CA ARG A 492 10.18 -10.85 29.15
C ARG A 492 9.30 -12.10 29.20
N SER A 493 8.00 -11.95 29.00
CA SER A 493 7.07 -13.07 29.07
C SER A 493 7.20 -13.98 27.84
N VAL A 494 7.10 -15.29 28.06
CA VAL A 494 7.02 -16.29 26.98
C VAL A 494 5.82 -16.00 26.07
N LYS A 495 4.72 -15.48 26.62
CA LYS A 495 3.55 -15.06 25.84
C LYS A 495 3.89 -14.06 24.74
N ILE A 496 4.67 -13.02 25.05
CA ILE A 496 5.08 -12.04 24.03
C ILE A 496 6.07 -12.66 23.04
N ALA A 497 6.97 -13.54 23.51
CA ALA A 497 7.87 -14.28 22.64
C ALA A 497 7.10 -15.14 21.62
N VAL A 498 6.05 -15.87 22.06
CA VAL A 498 5.17 -16.66 21.18
C VAL A 498 4.50 -15.76 20.14
N TRP A 499 3.90 -14.63 20.58
CA TRP A 499 3.27 -13.70 19.64
C TRP A 499 4.24 -13.16 18.60
N VAL A 500 5.44 -12.75 19.02
CA VAL A 500 6.46 -12.25 18.10
C VAL A 500 6.93 -13.34 17.13
N SER A 501 7.17 -14.56 17.62
CA SER A 501 7.54 -15.69 16.76
C SER A 501 6.45 -15.97 15.72
N LEU A 502 5.17 -16.00 16.12
CA LEU A 502 4.05 -16.19 15.19
C LEU A 502 3.94 -15.06 14.17
N LEU A 503 4.15 -13.81 14.58
CA LEU A 503 4.15 -12.66 13.68
C LEU A 503 5.32 -12.69 12.70
N CYS A 504 6.52 -13.11 13.12
CA CYS A 504 7.65 -13.30 12.21
C CYS A 504 7.38 -14.38 11.16
N VAL A 505 6.79 -15.52 11.57
CA VAL A 505 6.36 -16.58 10.65
C VAL A 505 5.29 -16.06 9.69
N ALA A 506 4.28 -15.35 10.18
CA ALA A 506 3.24 -14.77 9.33
C ALA A 506 3.83 -13.76 8.33
N ALA A 507 4.75 -12.90 8.78
CA ALA A 507 5.45 -11.95 7.92
C ALA A 507 6.25 -12.65 6.82
N SER A 508 7.04 -13.66 7.19
CA SER A 508 7.89 -14.40 6.27
C SER A 508 7.08 -15.20 5.25
N LEU A 509 5.90 -15.69 5.64
CA LEU A 509 4.95 -16.35 4.76
C LEU A 509 4.01 -15.39 4.02
N THR A 510 4.13 -14.07 4.20
CA THR A 510 3.34 -13.07 3.45
C THR A 510 4.16 -12.40 2.35
N LYS A 511 5.33 -11.84 2.69
CA LYS A 511 6.13 -11.05 1.74
C LYS A 511 7.58 -10.89 2.20
N GLY A 512 8.52 -11.01 1.26
CA GLY A 512 9.96 -10.92 1.53
C GLY A 512 10.41 -9.58 2.12
N THR A 513 9.80 -8.46 1.69
CA THR A 513 10.11 -7.12 2.20
C THR A 513 9.90 -7.00 3.72
N VAL A 514 8.97 -7.78 4.29
CA VAL A 514 8.66 -7.74 5.72
C VAL A 514 9.71 -8.48 6.55
N VAL A 515 10.48 -9.40 5.96
CA VAL A 515 11.58 -10.07 6.67
C VAL A 515 12.59 -9.04 7.19
N PHE A 516 12.90 -8.03 6.38
CA PHE A 516 13.73 -6.91 6.82
C PHE A 516 13.06 -6.11 7.93
N ALA A 517 11.76 -5.82 7.83
CA ALA A 517 11.00 -5.15 8.88
C ALA A 517 11.05 -5.89 10.23
N MET A 518 11.15 -7.23 10.21
CA MET A 518 11.24 -8.07 11.41
C MET A 518 12.60 -8.05 12.11
N LEU A 519 13.62 -7.40 11.54
CA LEU A 519 14.89 -7.12 12.25
C LEU A 519 14.67 -6.25 13.51
N ILE A 520 13.50 -5.62 13.65
CA ILE A 520 13.13 -4.88 14.87
C ILE A 520 13.02 -5.79 16.08
N VAL A 521 12.76 -7.09 15.90
CA VAL A 521 12.64 -8.05 16.99
C VAL A 521 13.98 -8.26 17.70
N PRO A 522 15.07 -8.68 17.04
CA PRO A 522 16.37 -8.77 17.68
C PRO A 522 16.84 -7.40 18.20
N ILE A 523 16.60 -6.31 17.46
CA ILE A 523 16.92 -4.95 17.93
C ILE A 523 16.18 -4.63 19.24
N ALA A 524 14.90 -4.98 19.36
CA ALA A 524 14.11 -4.75 20.57
C ALA A 524 14.65 -5.51 21.78
N TYR A 525 15.09 -6.75 21.60
CA TYR A 525 15.74 -7.53 22.67
C TYR A 525 17.13 -7.00 23.03
N ILE A 526 17.91 -6.51 22.04
CA ILE A 526 19.19 -5.82 22.30
C ILE A 526 18.95 -4.54 23.12
N VAL A 527 17.97 -3.72 22.74
CA VAL A 527 17.58 -2.52 23.50
C VAL A 527 17.13 -2.89 24.91
N GLN A 528 16.34 -3.94 25.07
CA GLN A 528 15.94 -4.45 26.39
C GLN A 528 17.16 -4.86 27.22
N LEU A 529 18.09 -5.62 26.63
CA LEU A 529 19.32 -6.07 27.28
C LEU A 529 20.20 -4.90 27.71
N ILE A 530 20.41 -3.90 26.85
CA ILE A 530 21.19 -2.70 27.16
C ILE A 530 20.55 -1.95 28.34
N ARG A 531 19.23 -1.78 28.33
CA ARG A 531 18.50 -1.02 29.35
C ARG A 531 18.41 -1.72 30.70
N LEU A 532 18.18 -3.03 30.69
CA LEU A 532 17.90 -3.80 31.91
C LEU A 532 19.10 -4.63 32.39
N ARG A 533 20.15 -4.75 31.58
CA ARG A 533 21.34 -5.61 31.81
C ARG A 533 20.97 -7.03 32.21
N ARG A 534 19.89 -7.56 31.63
CA ARG A 534 19.34 -8.89 31.93
C ARG A 534 18.97 -9.59 30.64
N TRP A 535 19.44 -10.82 30.51
CA TRP A 535 19.06 -11.70 29.43
C TRP A 535 17.59 -12.10 29.51
N PRO A 536 16.94 -12.39 28.36
CA PRO A 536 15.64 -13.05 28.36
C PRO A 536 15.74 -14.41 29.05
N PRO A 537 14.68 -14.87 29.74
CA PRO A 537 14.66 -16.22 30.31
C PRO A 537 14.91 -17.30 29.24
N ALA A 538 15.54 -18.42 29.60
CA ALA A 538 15.85 -19.51 28.66
C ALA A 538 14.61 -19.96 27.85
N LYS A 539 13.44 -20.08 28.49
CA LYS A 539 12.18 -20.41 27.80
C LYS A 539 11.82 -19.41 26.69
N THR A 540 12.05 -18.11 26.93
CA THR A 540 11.84 -17.07 25.91
C THR A 540 12.83 -17.23 24.76
N LEU A 541 14.11 -17.48 25.05
CA LEU A 541 15.11 -17.72 24.01
C LEU A 541 14.76 -18.94 23.15
N VAL A 542 14.35 -20.05 23.75
CA VAL A 542 13.91 -21.25 23.01
C VAL A 542 12.72 -20.92 22.09
N THR A 543 11.72 -20.19 22.59
CA THR A 543 10.58 -19.76 21.76
C THR A 543 11.00 -18.89 20.57
N LEU A 544 11.96 -17.99 20.77
CA LEU A 544 12.49 -17.15 19.69
C LEU A 544 13.29 -17.95 18.67
N VAL A 545 14.08 -18.93 19.11
CA VAL A 545 14.85 -19.83 18.22
C VAL A 545 13.90 -20.66 17.37
N ILE A 546 12.88 -21.28 17.97
CA ILE A 546 11.84 -22.01 17.22
C ILE A 546 11.16 -21.09 16.21
N GLY A 547 10.78 -19.88 16.64
CA GLY A 547 10.21 -18.87 15.77
C GLY A 547 11.11 -18.51 14.60
N ALA A 548 12.41 -18.31 14.84
CA ALA A 548 13.39 -17.97 13.82
C ALA A 548 13.57 -19.11 12.79
N VAL A 549 13.63 -20.37 13.25
CA VAL A 549 13.69 -21.54 12.36
C VAL A 549 12.45 -21.60 11.46
N LEU A 550 11.25 -21.48 12.03
CA LEU A 550 10.01 -21.48 11.25
C LEU A 550 9.90 -20.29 10.29
N THR A 551 10.37 -19.12 10.72
CA THR A 551 10.41 -17.90 9.90
C THR A 551 11.30 -18.12 8.68
N GLY A 552 12.46 -18.76 8.86
CA GLY A 552 13.43 -19.03 7.80
C GLY A 552 13.10 -20.22 6.91
N ALA A 553 12.25 -21.16 7.35
CA ALA A 553 12.02 -22.43 6.65
C ALA A 553 11.63 -22.28 5.18
N TRP A 554 10.70 -21.35 4.87
CA TRP A 554 10.28 -21.05 3.49
C TRP A 554 11.44 -20.54 2.64
N TRP A 555 12.19 -19.57 3.15
CA TRP A 555 13.29 -18.91 2.46
C TRP A 555 14.50 -19.84 2.25
N ILE A 556 14.78 -20.70 3.23
CA ILE A 556 15.78 -21.75 3.12
C ILE A 556 15.36 -22.76 2.05
N THR A 557 14.08 -23.16 2.03
CA THR A 557 13.55 -24.07 1.01
C THR A 557 13.70 -23.46 -0.39
N ASN A 558 13.42 -22.17 -0.56
CA ASN A 558 13.63 -21.48 -1.82
C ASN A 558 15.10 -21.47 -2.23
N TYR A 559 16.02 -21.16 -1.30
CA TYR A 559 17.45 -21.19 -1.59
C TYR A 559 17.93 -22.58 -2.01
N ILE A 560 17.46 -23.63 -1.35
CA ILE A 560 17.79 -25.03 -1.70
C ILE A 560 17.24 -25.40 -3.09
N ARG A 561 16.00 -24.99 -3.41
CA ARG A 561 15.33 -25.36 -4.68
C ARG A 561 15.79 -24.53 -5.87
N PHE A 562 16.04 -23.24 -5.68
CA PHE A 562 16.23 -22.28 -6.76
C PHE A 562 17.62 -21.62 -6.75
N GLY A 563 18.46 -21.92 -5.74
CA GLY A 563 19.78 -21.28 -5.57
C GLY A 563 19.71 -19.81 -5.10
N VAL A 564 18.52 -19.27 -4.88
CA VAL A 564 18.28 -17.88 -4.47
C VAL A 564 17.19 -17.81 -3.40
N VAL A 565 17.31 -16.85 -2.48
CA VAL A 565 16.36 -16.67 -1.37
C VAL A 565 14.99 -16.25 -1.90
N GLN A 566 14.96 -15.30 -2.82
CA GLN A 566 13.74 -14.82 -3.46
C GLN A 566 13.86 -15.05 -4.97
N PRO A 567 13.38 -16.18 -5.49
CA PRO A 567 13.36 -16.42 -6.94
C PRO A 567 12.49 -15.37 -7.65
N GLU A 568 12.93 -14.89 -8.81
CA GLU A 568 12.18 -13.93 -9.62
C GLU A 568 10.97 -14.64 -10.25
N GLY A 569 9.77 -14.07 -10.08
CA GLY A 569 8.56 -14.62 -10.70
C GLY A 569 8.35 -14.16 -12.14
N ALA A 570 9.01 -13.07 -12.54
CA ALA A 570 8.88 -12.47 -13.86
C ALA A 570 9.71 -13.23 -14.90
N SER A 571 9.13 -13.45 -16.08
CA SER A 571 9.87 -13.98 -17.23
C SER A 571 10.90 -12.96 -17.72
N ALA A 572 11.90 -13.41 -18.48
CA ALA A 572 12.86 -12.50 -19.12
C ALA A 572 12.14 -11.45 -19.99
N GLU A 573 11.08 -11.84 -20.70
CA GLU A 573 10.25 -10.94 -21.49
C GLU A 573 9.54 -9.88 -20.64
N GLN A 574 9.00 -10.27 -19.49
CA GLN A 574 8.40 -9.32 -18.56
C GLN A 574 9.44 -8.40 -17.92
N ALA A 575 10.66 -8.89 -17.68
CA ALA A 575 11.76 -8.05 -17.23
C ALA A 575 12.07 -6.94 -18.24
N LEU A 576 12.00 -7.24 -19.55
CA LEU A 576 12.16 -6.24 -20.62
C LEU A 576 11.08 -5.17 -20.59
N ALA A 577 9.86 -5.49 -20.14
CA ALA A 577 8.79 -4.49 -19.98
C ALA A 577 9.12 -3.42 -18.92
N PHE A 578 10.01 -3.72 -17.96
CA PHE A 578 10.50 -2.75 -17.00
C PHE A 578 11.69 -1.93 -17.51
N GLY A 579 12.33 -2.37 -18.59
CA GLY A 579 13.40 -1.68 -19.29
C GLY A 579 14.34 -2.67 -19.99
N PRO A 580 14.93 -2.31 -21.14
CA PRO A 580 15.87 -3.17 -21.83
C PRO A 580 17.14 -3.38 -20.99
N PRO A 581 17.91 -4.46 -21.25
CA PRO A 581 19.18 -4.69 -20.61
C PRO A 581 20.12 -3.50 -20.87
N ARG A 582 20.95 -3.16 -19.88
CA ARG A 582 21.95 -2.12 -20.03
C ARG A 582 23.06 -2.62 -20.96
N PRO A 583 23.37 -1.94 -22.08
CA PRO A 583 24.49 -2.34 -22.93
C PRO A 583 25.82 -2.18 -22.19
N ASP A 584 26.79 -3.04 -22.52
CA ASP A 584 28.13 -2.96 -21.96
C ASP A 584 28.78 -1.60 -22.24
N GLY A 585 29.48 -1.06 -21.25
CA GLY A 585 30.16 0.23 -21.34
C GLY A 585 29.26 1.47 -21.19
N VAL A 586 27.93 1.32 -21.13
CA VAL A 586 27.02 2.46 -20.89
C VAL A 586 27.05 2.84 -19.40
N PRO A 587 27.55 4.05 -19.03
CA PRO A 587 27.67 4.44 -17.63
C PRO A 587 26.31 4.55 -16.94
N MET A 588 26.27 4.30 -15.64
CA MET A 588 25.08 4.52 -14.83
C MET A 588 24.87 6.00 -14.59
N ASP A 589 23.66 6.48 -14.92
CA ASP A 589 23.22 7.82 -14.59
C ASP A 589 22.70 7.83 -13.14
N MET A 590 23.61 8.12 -12.20
CA MET A 590 23.30 8.15 -10.78
C MET A 590 22.39 9.32 -10.40
N ASP A 591 22.43 10.42 -11.17
CA ASP A 591 21.54 11.57 -10.95
C ASP A 591 20.09 11.19 -11.26
N ARG A 592 19.87 10.56 -12.43
CA ARG A 592 18.57 9.99 -12.79
C ARG A 592 18.10 8.95 -11.79
N PHE A 593 18.99 8.08 -11.31
CA PHE A 593 18.63 7.06 -10.33
C PHE A 593 18.12 7.70 -9.03
N TRP A 594 18.88 8.61 -8.43
CA TRP A 594 18.49 9.24 -7.17
C TRP A 594 17.25 10.13 -7.31
N THR A 595 17.15 10.89 -8.41
CA THR A 595 15.95 11.68 -8.72
C THR A 595 14.72 10.79 -8.75
N LYS A 596 14.77 9.67 -9.48
CA LYS A 596 13.65 8.72 -9.53
C LYS A 596 13.37 8.08 -8.17
N VAL A 597 14.40 7.74 -7.38
CA VAL A 597 14.24 7.24 -6.00
C VAL A 597 13.45 8.23 -5.15
N PHE A 598 13.84 9.51 -5.11
CA PHE A 598 13.17 10.51 -4.28
C PHE A 598 11.74 10.78 -4.74
N GLU A 599 11.53 10.97 -6.04
CA GLU A 599 10.21 11.24 -6.61
C GLU A 599 9.25 10.09 -6.39
N VAL A 600 9.63 8.87 -6.79
CA VAL A 600 8.75 7.70 -6.78
C VAL A 600 8.47 7.24 -5.35
N MET A 601 9.48 7.18 -4.49
CA MET A 601 9.27 6.73 -3.12
C MET A 601 8.37 7.70 -2.36
N THR A 602 8.58 9.00 -2.52
CA THR A 602 7.75 10.04 -1.88
C THR A 602 6.32 10.03 -2.43
N ALA A 603 6.16 10.05 -3.76
CA ALA A 603 4.85 10.04 -4.39
C ALA A 603 4.05 8.78 -4.03
N ARG A 604 4.66 7.59 -4.17
CA ARG A 604 4.00 6.31 -3.89
C ARG A 604 3.79 6.03 -2.41
N PHE A 605 4.52 6.69 -1.50
CA PHE A 605 4.26 6.59 -0.06
C PHE A 605 2.98 7.34 0.34
N TRP A 606 2.74 8.53 -0.20
CA TRP A 606 1.57 9.33 0.19
C TRP A 606 0.33 8.99 -0.63
N GLY A 607 0.48 8.59 -1.89
CA GLY A 607 -0.63 8.15 -2.71
C GLY A 607 -0.43 8.49 -4.17
N SER A 608 0.50 7.82 -4.85
CA SER A 608 0.33 7.61 -6.29
C SER A 608 -0.86 6.67 -6.43
N LEU A 609 -1.99 7.20 -6.89
CA LEU A 609 -3.31 6.57 -6.87
C LEU A 609 -3.61 5.81 -8.17
N GLY A 610 -2.63 5.60 -9.04
CA GLY A 610 -2.75 4.88 -10.31
C GLY A 610 -2.15 3.47 -10.30
N VAL A 611 -2.17 2.80 -11.47
CA VAL A 611 -1.47 1.52 -11.70
C VAL A 611 0.05 1.75 -11.69
N LEU A 612 0.56 2.83 -12.29
CA LEU A 612 2.00 3.15 -12.28
C LEU A 612 2.38 4.64 -12.17
N GLU A 613 1.50 5.61 -12.50
CA GLU A 613 1.54 7.07 -12.19
C GLU A 613 0.36 7.77 -12.93
N PRO A 614 0.07 9.05 -12.63
CA PRO A 614 -1.14 9.65 -12.00
C PRO A 614 -2.42 8.78 -11.78
N PRO A 615 -3.43 9.22 -10.98
CA PRO A 615 -3.50 10.49 -10.26
C PRO A 615 -2.54 10.49 -9.08
N ALA A 616 -1.81 11.59 -8.90
CA ALA A 616 -1.01 11.82 -7.72
C ALA A 616 -1.21 13.28 -7.26
N PRO A 617 -1.12 13.56 -5.96
CA PRO A 617 -0.97 14.93 -5.49
C PRO A 617 0.26 15.58 -6.13
N PRO A 618 0.30 16.92 -6.22
CA PRO A 618 1.49 17.60 -6.68
C PRO A 618 2.68 17.29 -5.77
N LEU A 619 3.87 17.17 -6.37
CA LEU A 619 5.11 16.75 -5.67
C LEU A 619 5.43 17.63 -4.45
N TRP A 620 5.19 18.94 -4.52
CA TRP A 620 5.38 19.83 -3.38
C TRP A 620 4.53 19.45 -2.17
N GLY A 621 3.32 18.91 -2.40
CA GLY A 621 2.41 18.47 -1.35
C GLY A 621 2.93 17.23 -0.64
N THR A 622 3.44 16.26 -1.39
CA THR A 622 4.02 15.03 -0.81
C THR A 622 5.34 15.30 -0.12
N ILE A 623 6.18 16.19 -0.66
CA ILE A 623 7.40 16.67 -0.01
C ILE A 623 7.07 17.36 1.31
N THR A 624 6.05 18.23 1.34
CA THR A 624 5.63 18.92 2.56
C THR A 624 5.20 17.94 3.65
N LEU A 625 4.41 16.91 3.30
CA LEU A 625 4.02 15.86 4.23
C LEU A 625 5.22 15.05 4.74
N CYS A 626 6.16 14.68 3.86
CA CYS A 626 7.43 14.06 4.25
C CYS A 626 8.23 14.93 5.22
N ALA A 627 8.37 16.23 4.93
CA ALA A 627 9.09 17.17 5.77
C ALA A 627 8.46 17.27 7.17
N ILE A 628 7.12 17.32 7.26
CA ILE A 628 6.40 17.30 8.54
C ILE A 628 6.74 16.05 9.36
N VAL A 629 6.76 14.87 8.72
CA VAL A 629 7.12 13.61 9.39
C VAL A 629 8.56 13.66 9.91
N VAL A 630 9.52 14.07 9.08
CA VAL A 630 10.95 14.15 9.45
C VAL A 630 11.18 15.16 10.57
N VAL A 631 10.64 16.38 10.45
CA VAL A 631 10.76 17.41 11.49
C VAL A 631 10.12 16.94 12.80
N SER A 632 8.96 16.27 12.72
CA SER A 632 8.32 15.67 13.90
C SER A 632 9.21 14.60 14.55
N ALA A 633 9.85 13.73 13.75
CA ALA A 633 10.77 12.72 14.26
C ALA A 633 11.97 13.35 14.98
N ILE A 634 12.59 14.39 14.41
CA ILE A 634 13.70 15.13 15.03
C ILE A 634 13.24 15.77 16.35
N LEU A 635 12.13 16.52 16.32
CA LEU A 635 11.58 17.21 17.48
C LEU A 635 11.26 16.23 18.61
N VAL A 636 10.55 15.14 18.31
CA VAL A 636 10.16 14.13 19.31
C VAL A 636 11.36 13.42 19.90
N THR A 637 12.39 13.17 19.12
CA THR A 637 13.65 12.59 19.61
C THR A 637 14.37 13.53 20.57
N ALA A 638 14.31 14.84 20.32
CA ALA A 638 14.82 15.84 21.24
C ALA A 638 13.99 15.87 22.54
N LEU A 639 12.66 15.87 22.44
CA LEU A 639 11.71 15.96 23.56
C LEU A 639 11.67 14.71 24.45
N LEU A 640 11.77 13.52 23.86
CA LEU A 640 11.71 12.24 24.57
C LEU A 640 13.12 11.72 24.86
N ALA A 641 13.96 12.55 25.50
CA ALA A 641 15.38 12.24 25.74
C ALA A 641 15.60 10.86 26.40
N GLN A 642 14.77 10.52 27.38
CA GLN A 642 14.82 9.22 28.09
C GLN A 642 14.41 8.01 27.23
N ARG A 643 13.77 8.24 26.07
CA ARG A 643 13.29 7.20 25.14
C ARG A 643 14.04 7.19 23.82
N ARG A 644 15.13 7.97 23.69
CA ARG A 644 15.93 8.06 22.45
C ARG A 644 16.38 6.72 21.92
N LEU A 645 16.82 5.81 22.80
CA LEU A 645 17.24 4.47 22.37
C LEU A 645 16.11 3.67 21.71
N LEU A 646 14.88 3.81 22.20
CA LEU A 646 13.72 3.13 21.63
C LEU A 646 13.31 3.72 20.28
N LEU A 647 13.34 5.05 20.16
CA LEU A 647 13.10 5.74 18.89
C LEU A 647 14.19 5.39 17.88
N PHE A 648 15.45 5.36 18.31
CA PHE A 648 16.58 4.99 17.47
C PHE A 648 16.44 3.57 16.92
N ALA A 649 15.97 2.60 17.72
CA ALA A 649 15.68 1.25 17.22
C ALA A 649 14.67 1.25 16.07
N PHE A 650 13.60 2.04 16.20
CA PHE A 650 12.60 2.18 15.14
C PHE A 650 13.14 2.89 13.89
N TYR A 651 13.93 3.95 14.06
CA TYR A 651 14.54 4.66 12.93
C TYR A 651 15.59 3.81 12.22
N LEU A 652 16.44 3.10 12.98
CA LEU A 652 17.42 2.17 12.44
C LEU A 652 16.72 1.11 11.59
N GLN A 653 15.62 0.56 12.10
CA GLN A 653 14.81 -0.39 11.35
C GLN A 653 14.26 0.19 10.04
N PHE A 654 13.74 1.41 10.08
CA PHE A 654 13.24 2.09 8.88
C PHE A 654 14.37 2.31 7.86
N VAL A 655 15.55 2.76 8.31
CA VAL A 655 16.73 2.97 7.46
C VAL A 655 17.19 1.66 6.83
N LEU A 656 17.23 0.55 7.58
CA LEU A 656 17.62 -0.75 7.04
C LEU A 656 16.65 -1.25 5.95
N LEU A 657 15.34 -1.07 6.14
CA LEU A 657 14.34 -1.41 5.12
C LEU A 657 14.44 -0.48 3.90
N ALA A 658 14.65 0.82 4.11
CA ALA A 658 14.85 1.76 3.01
C ALA A 658 16.10 1.43 2.20
N ALA A 659 17.20 1.13 2.87
CA ALA A 659 18.45 0.73 2.24
C ALA A 659 18.28 -0.56 1.44
N SER A 660 17.53 -1.56 1.93
CA SER A 660 17.33 -2.81 1.17
C SER A 660 16.51 -2.60 -0.10
N ILE A 661 15.46 -1.77 -0.07
CA ILE A 661 14.66 -1.43 -1.26
C ILE A 661 15.48 -0.64 -2.28
N VAL A 662 16.25 0.35 -1.83
CA VAL A 662 17.12 1.15 -2.71
C VAL A 662 18.23 0.27 -3.30
N TYR A 663 18.82 -0.62 -2.50
CA TYR A 663 19.84 -1.57 -2.96
C TYR A 663 19.30 -2.53 -4.02
N GLU A 664 18.11 -3.11 -3.81
CA GLU A 664 17.47 -3.98 -4.80
C GLU A 664 17.19 -3.24 -6.11
N SER A 665 16.64 -2.01 -6.02
CA SER A 665 16.41 -1.17 -7.20
C SER A 665 17.72 -0.82 -7.92
N TYR A 666 18.77 -0.47 -7.16
CA TYR A 666 20.10 -0.20 -7.70
C TYR A 666 20.69 -1.44 -8.39
N SER A 667 20.57 -2.62 -7.78
CA SER A 667 21.03 -3.89 -8.35
C SER A 667 20.39 -4.17 -9.71
N ARG A 668 19.08 -3.93 -9.84
CA ARG A 668 18.36 -4.04 -11.13
C ARG A 668 18.77 -2.94 -12.12
N TYR A 669 19.03 -1.72 -11.66
CA TYR A 669 19.48 -0.61 -12.50
C TYR A 669 20.91 -0.79 -13.05
N ARG A 670 21.72 -1.62 -12.40
CA ARG A 670 23.04 -2.01 -12.92
C ARG A 670 22.95 -2.88 -14.16
N THR A 671 21.91 -3.70 -14.28
CA THR A 671 21.74 -4.67 -15.37
C THR A 671 20.68 -4.26 -16.40
N SER A 672 19.82 -3.29 -16.07
CA SER A 672 18.76 -2.77 -16.94
C SER A 672 18.78 -1.24 -17.01
N LEU A 673 18.26 -0.68 -18.10
CA LEU A 673 18.04 0.77 -18.21
C LEU A 673 16.80 1.23 -17.41
N GLY A 674 15.97 0.28 -16.97
CA GLY A 674 14.79 0.50 -16.14
C GLY A 674 15.13 0.66 -14.66
N ILE A 675 14.37 1.52 -13.96
CA ILE A 675 14.44 1.65 -12.49
C ILE A 675 13.18 1.01 -11.90
N ALA A 676 13.26 -0.28 -11.61
CA ALA A 676 12.18 -1.08 -11.03
C ALA A 676 12.29 -1.19 -9.50
N GLY A 677 11.24 -1.73 -8.86
CA GLY A 677 11.25 -2.07 -7.43
C GLY A 677 11.05 -0.90 -6.45
N LEU A 678 10.94 0.35 -6.93
CA LEU A 678 10.71 1.51 -6.07
C LEU A 678 9.22 1.70 -5.76
N GLN A 679 8.80 1.38 -4.54
CA GLN A 679 7.45 1.64 -4.07
C GLN A 679 7.43 2.10 -2.62
N GLY A 680 6.94 3.32 -2.38
CA GLY A 680 6.84 3.89 -1.02
C GLY A 680 5.93 3.07 -0.08
N ARG A 681 4.92 2.37 -0.61
CA ARG A 681 4.05 1.48 0.18
C ARG A 681 4.79 0.35 0.90
N TYR A 682 5.99 0.00 0.45
CA TYR A 682 6.83 -1.00 1.14
C TYR A 682 7.27 -0.58 2.54
N TYR A 683 7.12 0.71 2.90
CA TYR A 683 7.36 1.20 4.26
C TYR A 683 6.17 1.03 5.21
N TYR A 684 4.99 0.69 4.71
CA TYR A 684 3.79 0.62 5.55
C TYR A 684 3.84 -0.45 6.67
N PRO A 685 4.55 -1.59 6.55
CA PRO A 685 4.77 -2.49 7.69
C PRO A 685 5.48 -1.83 8.88
N LEU A 686 6.25 -0.77 8.64
CA LEU A 686 6.91 0.04 9.67
C LEU A 686 6.17 1.35 9.95
N LEU A 687 4.93 1.50 9.48
CA LEU A 687 4.27 2.80 9.47
C LEU A 687 4.20 3.44 10.85
N PHE A 688 3.90 2.67 11.90
CA PHE A 688 3.88 3.18 13.27
C PHE A 688 5.19 3.89 13.63
N ALA A 689 6.35 3.31 13.32
CA ALA A 689 7.65 3.90 13.60
C ALA A 689 7.84 5.27 12.92
N VAL A 690 7.32 5.39 11.70
CA VAL A 690 7.47 6.57 10.85
C VAL A 690 6.54 7.70 11.30
N VAL A 691 5.25 7.41 11.51
CA VAL A 691 4.24 8.47 11.75
C VAL A 691 3.96 8.74 13.23
N PHE A 692 4.35 7.85 14.15
CA PHE A 692 4.14 8.06 15.59
C PHE A 692 4.66 9.41 16.13
N PRO A 693 5.85 9.90 15.72
CA PRO A 693 6.33 11.21 16.14
C PRO A 693 5.36 12.36 15.85
N VAL A 694 4.57 12.28 14.78
CA VAL A 694 3.59 13.31 14.44
C VAL A 694 2.55 13.47 15.55
N ALA A 695 2.04 12.36 16.13
CA ALA A 695 1.06 12.43 17.22
C ALA A 695 1.64 13.10 18.49
N VAL A 696 2.91 12.84 18.80
CA VAL A 696 3.60 13.45 19.94
C VAL A 696 3.86 14.94 19.68
N ALA A 697 4.28 15.30 18.46
CA ALA A 697 4.49 16.68 18.06
C ALA A 697 3.19 17.51 18.13
N ILE A 698 2.07 16.99 17.64
CA ILE A 698 0.76 17.65 17.75
C ILE A 698 0.34 17.81 19.22
N ALA A 699 0.53 16.77 20.05
CA ALA A 699 0.21 16.84 21.48
C ALA A 699 1.05 17.92 22.19
N TRP A 700 2.30 18.06 21.79
CA TRP A 700 3.22 19.07 22.30
C TRP A 700 2.86 20.48 21.82
N LEU A 701 2.49 20.68 20.55
CA LEU A 701 2.05 21.99 20.05
C LEU A 701 0.78 22.46 20.76
N LEU A 702 -0.14 21.54 21.02
CA LEU A 702 -1.42 21.83 21.66
C LEU A 702 -1.36 21.78 23.20
N ARG A 703 -0.20 21.93 23.84
CA ARG A 703 0.00 21.83 25.32
C ARG A 703 -1.17 22.33 26.19
N GLY A 704 -1.76 23.49 25.88
CA GLY A 704 -2.91 24.07 26.62
C GLY A 704 -4.28 23.45 26.30
N GLY A 705 -4.40 22.73 25.20
CA GLY A 705 -5.60 22.07 24.67
C GLY A 705 -5.41 20.57 24.42
N ALA A 706 -4.61 19.85 25.22
CA ALA A 706 -4.26 18.44 25.00
C ALA A 706 -5.47 17.50 24.76
N ARG A 707 -6.64 17.79 25.34
CA ARG A 707 -7.87 17.01 25.06
C ARG A 707 -8.34 17.09 23.59
N TRP A 708 -7.94 18.15 22.88
CA TRP A 708 -8.25 18.39 21.47
C TRP A 708 -7.22 17.77 20.52
N THR A 709 -6.08 17.27 21.01
CA THR A 709 -5.08 16.62 20.15
C THR A 709 -5.67 15.53 19.27
N PRO A 710 -6.47 14.56 19.78
CA PRO A 710 -7.04 13.53 18.93
C PRO A 710 -8.03 14.10 17.90
N VAL A 711 -8.76 15.16 18.25
CA VAL A 711 -9.68 15.85 17.33
C VAL A 711 -8.93 16.49 16.18
N VAL A 712 -7.85 17.23 16.49
CA VAL A 712 -7.01 17.87 15.48
C VAL A 712 -6.37 16.82 14.56
N THR A 713 -5.82 15.74 15.12
CA THR A 713 -5.26 14.65 14.31
C THR A 713 -6.31 13.98 13.43
N ALA A 714 -7.51 13.72 13.96
CA ALA A 714 -8.63 13.14 13.20
C ALA A 714 -9.06 14.06 12.05
N VAL A 715 -9.22 15.36 12.30
CA VAL A 715 -9.62 16.35 11.29
C VAL A 715 -8.54 16.47 10.21
N LEU A 716 -7.27 16.58 10.58
CA LEU A 716 -6.16 16.65 9.62
C LEU A 716 -6.07 15.39 8.76
N GLY A 717 -6.11 14.20 9.37
CA GLY A 717 -6.09 12.93 8.64
C GLY A 717 -7.28 12.78 7.70
N THR A 718 -8.48 13.11 8.17
CA THR A 718 -9.70 13.06 7.34
C THR A 718 -9.62 14.06 6.19
N ALA A 719 -9.17 15.30 6.43
CA ALA A 719 -9.04 16.32 5.39
C ALA A 719 -8.01 15.93 4.33
N VAL A 720 -6.83 15.44 4.73
CA VAL A 720 -5.79 14.96 3.80
C VAL A 720 -6.32 13.77 2.98
N SER A 721 -7.03 12.84 3.61
CA SER A 721 -7.63 11.69 2.92
C SER A 721 -8.71 12.11 1.92
N ILE A 722 -9.61 13.01 2.30
CA ILE A 722 -10.64 13.55 1.40
C ILE A 722 -10.00 14.30 0.24
N TRP A 723 -8.96 15.10 0.48
CA TRP A 723 -8.25 15.80 -0.59
C TRP A 723 -7.69 14.84 -1.64
N PHE A 724 -7.06 13.73 -1.23
CA PHE A 724 -6.57 12.70 -2.16
C PHE A 724 -7.71 11.96 -2.86
N LEU A 725 -8.81 11.66 -2.15
CA LEU A 725 -10.00 11.06 -2.75
C LEU A 725 -10.59 11.97 -3.83
N LEU A 726 -10.64 13.29 -3.59
CA LEU A 726 -11.08 14.27 -4.56
C LEU A 726 -10.13 14.33 -5.76
N ILE A 727 -8.82 14.39 -5.57
CA ILE A 727 -7.84 14.34 -6.68
C ILE A 727 -8.10 13.12 -7.56
N MET A 728 -8.26 11.94 -6.95
CA MET A 728 -8.57 10.72 -7.67
C MET A 728 -9.91 10.80 -8.39
N ALA A 729 -10.95 11.32 -7.73
CA ALA A 729 -12.28 11.41 -8.31
C ALA A 729 -12.35 12.40 -9.49
N PHE A 730 -11.73 13.57 -9.36
CA PHE A 730 -11.63 14.56 -10.44
C PHE A 730 -10.87 13.98 -11.63
N TRP A 731 -9.74 13.34 -11.36
CA TRP A 731 -8.88 12.83 -12.42
C TRP A 731 -9.48 11.62 -13.15
N LEU A 732 -10.20 10.74 -12.43
CA LEU A 732 -10.81 9.56 -13.03
C LEU A 732 -12.15 9.87 -13.69
N TRP A 733 -13.01 10.67 -13.07
CA TRP A 733 -14.43 10.69 -13.43
C TRP A 733 -14.90 11.96 -14.12
N ILE A 734 -14.06 13.01 -14.14
CA ILE A 734 -14.37 14.31 -14.73
C ILE A 734 -13.37 14.58 -15.87
N PRO A 735 -13.82 14.94 -17.09
CA PRO A 735 -12.93 15.26 -18.20
C PRO A 735 -12.00 16.42 -17.85
N PHE A 736 -10.73 16.36 -18.26
CA PHE A 736 -9.73 17.39 -17.90
C PHE A 736 -10.01 18.76 -18.51
N GLU A 737 -10.66 18.79 -19.68
CA GLU A 737 -10.94 20.01 -20.44
C GLU A 737 -12.22 20.71 -19.97
N ASP A 738 -13.05 20.01 -19.18
CA ASP A 738 -14.34 20.52 -18.75
C ASP A 738 -14.23 21.40 -17.51
N ALA A 739 -14.97 22.51 -17.51
CA ALA A 739 -15.18 23.28 -16.29
C ALA A 739 -15.90 22.42 -15.22
N VAL A 740 -15.45 22.54 -13.97
CA VAL A 740 -16.13 21.91 -12.84
C VAL A 740 -17.46 22.62 -12.60
N THR A 741 -18.54 22.01 -13.10
CA THR A 741 -19.91 22.49 -12.96
C THR A 741 -20.74 21.42 -12.22
N PRO A 742 -21.89 21.78 -11.63
CA PRO A 742 -22.79 20.79 -11.05
C PRO A 742 -23.18 19.68 -12.06
N GLY A 743 -23.31 20.03 -13.34
CA GLY A 743 -23.57 19.09 -14.43
C GLY A 743 -22.45 18.07 -14.60
N THR A 744 -21.19 18.51 -14.70
CA THR A 744 -20.03 17.63 -14.89
C THR A 744 -19.77 16.76 -13.67
N ILE A 745 -19.97 17.29 -12.45
CA ILE A 745 -19.94 16.49 -11.21
C ILE A 745 -21.02 15.40 -11.23
N SER A 746 -22.26 15.76 -11.59
CA SER A 746 -23.35 14.77 -11.66
C SER A 746 -23.07 13.67 -12.69
N ALA A 747 -22.44 14.02 -13.82
CA ALA A 747 -22.03 13.06 -14.84
C ALA A 747 -20.92 12.14 -14.32
N GLY A 748 -19.90 12.69 -13.65
CA GLY A 748 -18.84 11.89 -13.01
C GLY A 748 -19.38 10.91 -11.97
N VAL A 749 -20.33 11.33 -11.12
CA VAL A 749 -21.00 10.44 -10.15
C VAL A 749 -21.79 9.33 -10.86
N ARG A 750 -22.52 9.64 -11.93
CA ARG A 750 -23.23 8.62 -12.72
C ARG A 750 -22.25 7.59 -13.32
N ARG A 751 -21.10 8.04 -13.83
CA ARG A 751 -20.05 7.16 -14.34
C ARG A 751 -19.47 6.27 -13.25
N LEU A 752 -19.07 6.84 -12.12
CA LEU A 752 -18.59 6.11 -10.94
C LEU A 752 -19.57 5.00 -10.54
N ILE A 753 -20.87 5.33 -10.44
CA ILE A 753 -21.91 4.34 -10.12
C ILE A 753 -21.99 3.27 -11.21
N ALA A 754 -21.99 3.65 -12.48
CA ALA A 754 -22.07 2.72 -13.60
C ALA A 754 -20.89 1.74 -13.64
N PHE A 755 -19.67 2.20 -13.31
CA PHE A 755 -18.49 1.34 -13.18
C PHE A 755 -18.54 0.40 -11.98
N GLY A 756 -19.17 0.81 -10.87
CA GLY A 756 -19.28 -0.02 -9.67
C GLY A 756 -19.99 -1.36 -9.92
N PRO A 757 -19.54 -2.46 -9.30
CA PRO A 757 -20.14 -3.79 -9.49
C PRO A 757 -21.51 -3.92 -8.82
N LEU A 758 -21.80 -3.06 -7.83
CA LEU A 758 -23.05 -3.11 -7.08
C LEU A 758 -24.21 -2.43 -7.85
N PRO A 759 -25.43 -3.00 -7.79
CA PRO A 759 -26.65 -2.31 -8.19
C PRO A 759 -26.85 -0.98 -7.45
N GLY A 760 -27.57 -0.04 -8.07
CA GLY A 760 -27.71 1.32 -7.54
C GLY A 760 -28.23 1.41 -6.09
N VAL A 761 -29.14 0.53 -5.68
CA VAL A 761 -29.66 0.47 -4.30
C VAL A 761 -28.56 0.07 -3.31
N LEU A 762 -27.75 -0.94 -3.65
CA LEU A 762 -26.64 -1.38 -2.82
C LEU A 762 -25.51 -0.35 -2.78
N THR A 763 -25.22 0.31 -3.91
CA THR A 763 -24.29 1.45 -3.94
C THR A 763 -24.77 2.58 -3.04
N ALA A 764 -26.06 2.94 -3.10
CA ALA A 764 -26.64 3.98 -2.24
C ALA A 764 -26.55 3.58 -0.75
N GLY A 765 -26.87 2.32 -0.41
CA GLY A 765 -26.72 1.80 0.95
C GLY A 765 -25.28 1.88 1.45
N LEU A 766 -24.30 1.57 0.59
CA LEU A 766 -22.88 1.71 0.90
C LEU A 766 -22.46 3.17 1.12
N LEU A 767 -22.95 4.11 0.31
CA LEU A 767 -22.70 5.54 0.49
C LEU A 767 -23.31 6.06 1.80
N VAL A 768 -24.51 5.61 2.16
CA VAL A 768 -25.14 5.91 3.46
C VAL A 768 -24.30 5.34 4.60
N LEU A 769 -23.82 4.09 4.48
CA LEU A 769 -22.94 3.49 5.48
C LEU A 769 -21.66 4.30 5.66
N ILE A 770 -21.01 4.73 4.57
CA ILE A 770 -19.82 5.59 4.61
C ILE A 770 -20.12 6.88 5.38
N ALA A 771 -21.24 7.55 5.07
CA ALA A 771 -21.63 8.78 5.75
C ALA A 771 -21.91 8.56 7.25
N VAL A 772 -22.62 7.47 7.61
CA VAL A 772 -22.90 7.10 9.00
C VAL A 772 -21.61 6.83 9.78
N LEU A 773 -20.69 6.04 9.21
CA LEU A 773 -19.40 5.72 9.84
C LEU A 773 -18.54 6.98 10.03
N LEU A 774 -18.54 7.89 9.05
CA LEU A 774 -17.83 9.17 9.12
C LEU A 774 -18.39 10.03 10.26
N VAL A 775 -19.72 10.24 10.28
CA VAL A 775 -20.40 11.03 11.31
C VAL A 775 -20.20 10.40 12.70
N LEU A 776 -20.34 9.08 12.82
CA LEU A 776 -20.13 8.37 14.08
C LEU A 776 -18.69 8.52 14.57
N GLY A 777 -17.70 8.33 13.70
CA GLY A 777 -16.28 8.52 14.01
C GLY A 777 -15.97 9.94 14.51
N LEU A 778 -16.47 10.97 13.82
CA LEU A 778 -16.32 12.37 14.24
C LEU A 778 -17.02 12.65 15.58
N PHE A 779 -18.27 12.18 15.73
CA PHE A 779 -19.03 12.33 16.96
C PHE A 779 -18.33 11.69 18.16
N LEU A 780 -17.87 10.44 18.04
CA LEU A 780 -17.15 9.75 19.10
C LEU A 780 -15.82 10.44 19.45
N THR A 781 -15.15 11.00 18.45
CA THR A 781 -13.92 11.78 18.64
C THR A 781 -14.18 13.04 19.47
N ILE A 782 -15.20 13.84 19.10
CA ILE A 782 -15.59 15.05 19.83
C ILE A 782 -16.08 14.70 21.24
N ARG A 783 -16.95 13.68 21.37
CA ARG A 783 -17.45 13.19 22.67
C ARG A 783 -16.31 12.73 23.57
N GLY A 784 -15.32 12.02 23.02
CA GLY A 784 -14.12 11.60 23.74
C GLY A 784 -13.29 12.78 24.23
N ALA A 785 -13.15 13.83 23.42
CA ALA A 785 -12.44 15.05 23.80
C ALA A 785 -13.16 15.83 24.91
N ILE A 786 -14.50 15.95 24.84
CA ILE A 786 -15.32 16.61 25.87
C ILE A 786 -15.25 15.86 27.20
N ARG A 787 -15.29 14.52 27.17
CA ARG A 787 -15.21 13.66 28.36
C ARG A 787 -13.80 13.55 28.94
N SER A 788 -12.78 13.83 28.14
CA SER A 788 -11.40 13.84 28.62
C SER A 788 -11.22 15.01 29.57
N ALA A 789 -11.05 14.70 30.86
CA ALA A 789 -10.66 15.69 31.85
C ALA A 789 -9.39 16.42 31.35
N PRO A 790 -9.24 17.73 31.61
CA PRO A 790 -8.02 18.45 31.29
C PRO A 790 -6.84 17.68 31.86
N THR A 791 -6.05 17.06 30.97
CA THR A 791 -4.91 16.27 31.40
C THR A 791 -3.92 17.24 32.05
N ARG A 792 -3.55 16.98 33.31
CA ARG A 792 -2.47 17.64 34.06
C ARG A 792 -1.08 17.42 33.43
N PHE A 793 -1.00 17.12 32.14
CA PHE A 793 0.22 16.90 31.38
C PHE A 793 1.15 18.12 31.48
N SER A 794 0.58 19.32 31.62
CA SER A 794 1.37 20.53 31.88
C SER A 794 1.92 20.60 33.30
N THR A 795 1.31 19.96 34.29
CA THR A 795 1.66 20.10 35.71
C THR A 795 2.69 19.06 36.14
N GLU A 796 2.53 17.79 35.74
CA GLU A 796 3.51 16.73 36.05
C GLU A 796 4.78 16.88 35.22
N TYR A 797 4.67 17.20 33.92
CA TYR A 797 5.85 17.43 33.08
C TYR A 797 6.57 18.73 33.43
N ARG A 798 5.84 19.80 33.83
CA ARG A 798 6.50 20.97 34.44
C ARG A 798 7.17 20.58 35.73
N ALA A 799 6.50 19.87 36.64
CA ALA A 799 7.13 19.44 37.88
C ALA A 799 8.39 18.57 37.64
N GLU A 800 8.42 17.77 36.57
CA GLU A 800 9.59 16.97 36.19
C GLU A 800 10.70 17.82 35.54
N LEU A 801 10.35 18.77 34.67
CA LEU A 801 11.30 19.77 34.14
C LEU A 801 11.85 20.69 35.22
N ASP A 802 11.00 21.15 36.12
CA ASP A 802 11.31 22.03 37.25
C ASP A 802 12.19 21.26 38.25
N ARG A 803 11.92 19.96 38.49
CA ARG A 803 12.83 19.09 39.26
C ARG A 803 14.17 18.91 38.57
N ALA A 804 14.19 18.60 37.28
CA ALA A 804 15.44 18.41 36.55
C ALA A 804 16.27 19.71 36.48
N ALA A 805 15.60 20.86 36.37
CA ALA A 805 16.23 22.17 36.45
C ALA A 805 16.79 22.43 37.87
N ALA A 806 15.98 22.18 38.91
CA ALA A 806 16.41 22.35 40.31
C ALA A 806 17.56 21.41 40.69
N GLU A 807 17.56 20.16 40.21
CA GLU A 807 18.63 19.18 40.45
C GLU A 807 19.93 19.60 39.75
N LYS A 808 19.82 20.20 38.56
CA LYS A 808 20.96 20.74 37.81
C LYS A 808 21.50 22.02 38.46
N ASP A 809 20.64 22.87 39.01
CA ASP A 809 21.05 24.05 39.78
C ASP A 809 21.72 23.65 41.10
N ALA A 810 21.21 22.63 41.80
CA ALA A 810 21.81 22.09 43.02
C ALA A 810 23.21 21.50 42.77
N GLN A 811 23.39 20.75 41.67
CA GLN A 811 24.71 20.26 41.26
C GLN A 811 25.69 21.40 40.94
N ARG A 812 25.19 22.52 40.43
CA ARG A 812 26.02 23.68 40.09
C ARG A 812 26.45 24.49 41.31
N THR A 813 25.66 24.48 42.39
CA THR A 813 26.01 25.12 43.67
C THR A 813 27.01 24.32 44.49
N ASP A 814 27.06 22.99 44.36
CA ASP A 814 28.08 22.18 45.03
C ASP A 814 29.46 22.24 44.33
N GLU A 815 29.52 22.69 43.06
CA GLU A 815 30.78 22.99 42.35
C GLU A 815 31.33 24.40 42.63
N THR A 816 30.90 25.05 43.72
CA THR A 816 31.56 26.30 44.15
C THR A 816 33.03 25.97 44.41
N PRO A 817 34.00 26.63 43.74
CA PRO A 817 35.41 26.31 43.90
C PRO A 817 35.79 26.44 45.36
N ASP A 818 36.43 25.41 45.91
CA ASP A 818 37.10 25.47 47.21
C ASP A 818 37.75 26.84 47.36
N GLY A 819 37.36 27.54 48.42
CA GLY A 819 37.88 28.85 48.75
C GLY A 819 39.41 28.87 48.71
N PRO A 820 40.03 30.04 48.51
CA PRO A 820 41.48 30.16 48.42
C PRO A 820 42.12 29.43 49.61
N GLY A 821 42.83 28.34 49.32
CA GLY A 821 43.49 27.52 50.31
C GLY A 821 44.40 28.38 51.20
N PRO A 822 44.56 28.02 52.49
CA PRO A 822 45.38 28.78 53.41
C PRO A 822 46.79 28.94 52.84
N ALA A 823 47.25 30.19 52.77
CA ALA A 823 48.57 30.55 52.31
C ALA A 823 49.64 29.67 52.96
N GLY A 824 50.35 28.90 52.12
CA GLY A 824 51.44 28.05 52.55
C GLY A 824 52.55 28.87 53.23
N ALA A 825 52.93 28.44 54.43
CA ALA A 825 54.18 28.82 55.04
C ALA A 825 55.36 28.32 54.17
N PRO A 826 56.46 29.08 54.05
CA PRO A 826 57.58 28.71 53.20
C PRO A 826 58.28 27.46 53.75
N ALA A 827 58.24 26.38 52.99
CA ALA A 827 59.01 25.17 53.25
C ALA A 827 60.51 25.45 53.02
N GLN A 828 61.30 25.31 54.07
CA GLN A 828 62.75 25.24 53.99
C GLN A 828 63.17 23.95 53.29
N VAL A 829 64.00 24.11 52.26
CA VAL A 829 64.70 23.02 51.57
C VAL A 829 65.91 22.61 52.43
N PRO A 830 66.04 21.34 52.86
CA PRO A 830 67.34 20.81 53.28
C PRO A 830 68.09 20.28 52.05
N ALA A 831 69.38 20.61 52.02
CA ALA A 831 70.32 20.17 51.01
C ALA A 831 70.62 18.66 51.06
N ALA A 832 71.03 18.17 49.89
CA ALA A 832 71.96 17.06 49.64
C ALA A 832 71.41 15.68 49.24
N LEU A 833 72.06 15.20 48.15
CA LEU A 833 72.17 13.89 47.51
C LEU A 833 71.06 13.47 46.54
#